data_AF-A0A6S7DAF5-F1
#
_entry.id   AF-A0A6S7DAF5-F1
#
_cell.length_a   1.000
_cell.length_b   1.000
_cell.length_c   1.000
_cell.angle_alpha   90.00
_cell.angle_beta   90.00
_cell.angle_gamma   90.00
#
_symmetry.space_group_name_H-M   'P 1'
#
loop_
_entity.id
_entity.type
_entity.pdbx_description
1 polymer ?
#
loop_
_entity_poly.entity_id
_entity_poly.type
_entity_poly.pdbx_seq_one_letter_code
_entity_poly.pdbx_strand_id
1 'polypeptide(L)'
;MLQGWTAGVEDGWFTLRNRAAAGSEQTLYLNVGEPPESGRVTDVNVVLNSTNPKASIGVVLNNRPRKALCLLELTAAKQTILFCLNGDKRRDIANVPNVAKLDGSDRIKVVEVPGAARFIVNGQKIGDIENEPALGSEVGIMAYDVGTFGIADFAIATNVAANTGQGGGAQPRQQPARAPQASPDSGASSGLPGSGPYPRFGGDSLRIVAVYIGIMRSIFMHEFGHALIGELELPSTGAEEDAVDIYSALQIVEPTMYPSSDKDTNAMAQGAAKYAALQWYYSGKVAEAQGAGNSPWQDEHTGDLKRFRNMLCIMYGGNPGVFESLVEQVGFEDRTKSRCADEFTKQNRAWRRILAPHTRVGTWSPDGQQPANAPGAPVNVTFEPSSRRIGNLFANNLSEAISKDIKLLGQTYVLPRPVNVVFKDCGKLNAWYSPREGSITMCYELIENIAVMISDIEMGTVGGEPKQGGAAPQRSPQQAPQPPRQQPPAGQPQRAPGNGGFDELQDSGVPPTTLLFSAPYKGPTPNTHPRAKVITTKDVVALLTDEKNKNFLVIDTSGLRETIPGAFPLSDAGSDGAITDQMQEAFDGWLHKKTGTEKEHNVPLIIMGAGMNDRSSYNAALRAGMMGWPVYWYRGGMEAWVANGLPTTAVKSQGQ
;
A
#
# COMPACT_ATOMS: atom_id res chain seq x y z
N MET A 1 27.31 15.99 10.15
CA MET A 1 28.49 15.40 9.50
C MET A 1 29.74 15.84 10.22
N LEU A 2 30.74 14.98 10.32
CA LEU A 2 32.08 15.31 10.79
C LEU A 2 32.90 16.02 9.69
N GLN A 3 34.01 16.66 10.05
CA GLN A 3 34.83 17.43 9.11
C GLN A 3 35.39 16.51 8.01
N GLY A 4 35.27 16.94 6.75
CA GLY A 4 35.65 16.15 5.57
C GLY A 4 34.57 15.23 5.01
N TRP A 5 33.49 14.99 5.77
CA TRP A 5 32.36 14.16 5.35
C TRP A 5 31.22 15.00 4.76
N THR A 6 30.71 14.55 3.62
CA THR A 6 29.50 15.06 2.98
C THR A 6 28.45 13.95 2.91
N ALA A 7 27.18 14.32 2.95
CA ALA A 7 26.04 13.42 2.78
C ALA A 7 25.14 13.90 1.64
N GLY A 8 24.48 12.97 0.95
CA GLY A 8 23.51 13.26 -0.10
C GLY A 8 22.58 12.08 -0.37
N VAL A 9 21.73 12.20 -1.38
CA VAL A 9 20.92 11.10 -1.92
C VAL A 9 21.16 11.05 -3.42
N GLU A 10 21.43 9.86 -3.95
CA GLU A 10 21.84 9.62 -5.33
C GLU A 10 21.33 8.24 -5.75
N ASP A 11 20.54 8.16 -6.83
CA ASP A 11 20.00 6.92 -7.40
C ASP A 11 19.32 5.96 -6.38
N GLY A 12 18.60 6.53 -5.41
CA GLY A 12 17.91 5.81 -4.32
C GLY A 12 18.77 5.55 -3.08
N TRP A 13 20.09 5.69 -3.18
CA TRP A 13 21.03 5.51 -2.08
C TRP A 13 21.22 6.80 -1.29
N PHE A 14 21.14 6.73 0.04
CA PHE A 14 21.72 7.75 0.90
C PHE A 14 23.25 7.58 0.87
N THR A 15 23.97 8.56 0.34
CA THR A 15 25.43 8.47 0.13
C THR A 15 26.20 9.30 1.14
N LEU A 16 27.13 8.65 1.84
CA LEU A 16 28.21 9.28 2.59
C LEU A 16 29.45 9.37 1.71
N ARG A 17 30.12 10.52 1.72
CA ARG A 17 31.24 10.83 0.83
C ARG A 17 32.35 11.54 1.60
N ASN A 18 33.49 10.87 1.76
CA ASN A 18 34.73 11.43 2.30
C ASN A 18 35.77 11.46 1.19
N ARG A 19 36.30 12.64 0.88
CA ARG A 19 37.23 12.85 -0.25
C ARG A 19 38.70 13.04 0.15
N ALA A 20 39.00 13.21 1.45
CA ALA A 20 40.33 13.64 1.90
C ALA A 20 40.71 13.30 3.35
N ALA A 21 39.75 13.03 4.24
CA ALA A 21 40.00 12.81 5.66
C ALA A 21 40.30 11.34 5.94
N ALA A 22 41.50 10.88 5.58
CA ALA A 22 41.95 9.51 5.81
C ALA A 22 41.94 9.14 7.30
N GLY A 23 41.58 7.89 7.61
CA GLY A 23 41.45 7.38 8.97
C GLY A 23 40.33 8.00 9.83
N SER A 24 39.46 8.86 9.26
CA SER A 24 38.27 9.38 9.96
C SER A 24 37.05 8.47 9.80
N GLU A 25 36.14 8.53 10.77
CA GLU A 25 34.89 7.77 10.81
C GLU A 25 33.70 8.74 10.65
N GLN A 26 32.58 8.26 10.09
CA GLN A 26 31.27 8.87 10.23
C GLN A 26 30.22 7.78 10.47
N THR A 27 29.66 7.78 11.68
CA THR A 27 28.58 6.88 12.07
C THR A 27 27.27 7.63 12.27
N LEU A 28 26.15 7.01 11.88
CA LEU A 28 24.79 7.50 12.05
C LEU A 28 24.04 6.53 12.98
N TYR A 29 23.64 7.03 14.15
CA TYR A 29 22.99 6.22 15.20
C TYR A 29 21.49 6.49 15.30
N LEU A 30 20.73 5.44 15.55
CA LEU A 30 19.33 5.43 15.96
C LEU A 30 19.22 4.72 17.32
N ASN A 31 18.59 5.37 18.29
CA ASN A 31 18.28 4.72 19.57
C ASN A 31 17.02 3.86 19.38
N VAL A 32 17.17 2.54 19.54
CA VAL A 32 16.12 1.54 19.33
C VAL A 32 15.78 0.75 20.61
N GLY A 33 16.52 0.97 21.68
CA GLY A 33 16.36 0.29 22.97
C GLY A 33 16.63 -1.21 22.92
N GLU A 34 16.18 -1.93 23.94
CA GLU A 34 16.26 -3.39 23.98
C GLU A 34 15.32 -4.02 22.93
N PRO A 35 15.73 -5.10 22.25
CA PRO A 35 14.84 -5.84 21.36
C PRO A 35 13.73 -6.52 22.18
N PRO A 36 12.51 -6.69 21.63
CA PRO A 36 11.46 -7.46 22.30
C PRO A 36 11.84 -8.95 22.36
N GLU A 37 11.17 -9.74 23.20
CA GLU A 37 11.34 -11.21 23.25
C GLU A 37 11.06 -11.87 21.89
N SER A 38 10.14 -11.29 21.11
CA SER A 38 9.86 -11.67 19.73
C SER A 38 10.96 -11.27 18.74
N GLY A 39 12.06 -10.66 19.17
CA GLY A 39 13.21 -10.30 18.34
C GLY A 39 13.01 -9.10 17.42
N ARG A 40 14.14 -8.59 16.92
CA ARG A 40 14.27 -7.44 16.03
C ARG A 40 15.23 -7.77 14.88
N VAL A 41 14.93 -7.32 13.66
CA VAL A 41 15.85 -7.38 12.51
C VAL A 41 16.16 -5.97 12.07
N THR A 42 17.44 -5.61 12.12
CA THR A 42 17.97 -4.52 11.28
C THR A 42 18.41 -5.14 9.96
N ASP A 43 17.99 -4.57 8.84
CA ASP A 43 18.30 -4.99 7.48
C ASP A 43 18.73 -3.76 6.67
N VAL A 44 19.82 -3.86 5.91
CA VAL A 44 20.36 -2.74 5.14
C VAL A 44 21.13 -3.23 3.92
N ASN A 45 20.94 -2.53 2.81
CA ASN A 45 21.72 -2.70 1.59
C ASN A 45 22.85 -1.66 1.58
N VAL A 46 24.08 -2.09 1.30
CA VAL A 46 25.28 -1.24 1.39
C VAL A 46 26.13 -1.35 0.13
N VAL A 47 26.79 -0.24 -0.20
CA VAL A 47 27.80 -0.19 -1.27
C VAL A 47 28.99 0.64 -0.82
N LEU A 48 30.18 0.23 -1.25
CA LEU A 48 31.45 0.85 -0.89
C LEU A 48 32.35 0.94 -2.13
N ASN A 49 32.75 2.16 -2.47
CA ASN A 49 33.74 2.43 -3.52
C ASN A 49 34.87 3.29 -2.93
N SER A 50 36.08 2.71 -2.85
CA SER A 50 37.29 3.41 -2.44
C SER A 50 38.53 2.76 -3.05
N THR A 51 39.57 3.57 -3.27
CA THR A 51 40.92 3.10 -3.61
C THR A 51 41.75 2.74 -2.37
N ASN A 52 41.30 3.08 -1.16
CA ASN A 52 41.93 2.69 0.09
C ASN A 52 41.36 1.33 0.55
N PRO A 53 42.16 0.24 0.62
CA PRO A 53 41.69 -1.09 1.01
C PRO A 53 41.15 -1.17 2.45
N LYS A 54 41.47 -0.18 3.31
CA LYS A 54 40.98 -0.07 4.69
C LYS A 54 39.65 0.67 4.83
N ALA A 55 39.17 1.35 3.78
CA ALA A 55 37.85 1.96 3.84
C ALA A 55 36.79 0.89 4.05
N SER A 56 35.77 1.18 4.87
CA SER A 56 34.75 0.20 5.23
C SER A 56 33.37 0.82 5.47
N ILE A 57 32.32 0.00 5.33
CA ILE A 57 30.93 0.34 5.70
C ILE A 57 30.35 -0.80 6.54
N GLY A 58 29.54 -0.51 7.54
CA GLY A 58 29.09 -1.53 8.48
C GLY A 58 27.89 -1.18 9.35
N VAL A 59 27.31 -2.19 9.98
CA VAL A 59 26.26 -2.04 11.01
C VAL A 59 26.90 -2.16 12.39
N VAL A 60 26.65 -1.18 13.26
CA VAL A 60 27.13 -1.15 14.64
C VAL A 60 25.96 -1.26 15.62
N LEU A 61 26.13 -2.07 16.65
CA LEU A 61 25.35 -2.04 17.88
C LEU A 61 26.18 -1.30 18.93
N ASN A 62 25.63 -0.29 19.60
CA ASN A 62 26.38 0.62 20.48
C ASN A 62 25.62 0.94 21.77
N ASN A 63 26.35 1.03 22.87
CA ASN A 63 25.84 1.37 24.19
C ASN A 63 26.78 2.37 24.87
N ARG A 64 26.58 3.67 24.58
CA ARG A 64 27.44 4.77 25.10
C ARG A 64 27.59 4.75 26.62
N PRO A 65 26.53 4.54 27.45
CA PRO A 65 26.67 4.45 28.90
C PRO A 65 27.62 3.34 29.38
N ARG A 66 27.63 2.19 28.69
CA ARG A 66 28.53 1.06 28.98
C ARG A 66 29.88 1.16 28.27
N LYS A 67 30.12 2.19 27.45
CA LYS A 67 31.31 2.40 26.60
C LYS A 67 31.65 1.17 25.74
N ALA A 68 30.62 0.57 25.13
CA ALA A 68 30.76 -0.67 24.37
C ALA A 68 30.07 -0.60 23.02
N LEU A 69 30.70 -1.16 21.98
CA LEU A 69 30.11 -1.33 20.66
C LEU A 69 30.51 -2.67 20.04
N CYS A 70 29.67 -3.19 19.15
CA CYS A 70 29.99 -4.33 18.28
C CYS A 70 29.69 -3.93 16.83
N LEU A 71 30.71 -4.00 15.96
CA LEU A 71 30.66 -3.59 14.57
C LEU A 71 30.84 -4.80 13.66
N LEU A 72 29.93 -4.95 12.70
CA LEU A 72 30.14 -5.74 11.49
C LEU A 72 30.44 -4.80 10.33
N GLU A 73 31.64 -4.88 9.76
CA GLU A 73 32.09 -4.05 8.64
C GLU A 73 32.46 -4.87 7.38
N LEU A 74 32.20 -4.29 6.21
CA LEU A 74 32.67 -4.75 4.90
C LEU A 74 33.76 -3.78 4.43
N THR A 75 34.96 -4.28 4.14
CA THR A 75 36.10 -3.45 3.70
C THR A 75 36.23 -3.43 2.18
N ALA A 76 36.88 -2.40 1.63
CA ALA A 76 37.20 -2.32 0.20
C ALA A 76 38.12 -3.46 -0.27
N ALA A 77 38.87 -4.09 0.65
CA ALA A 77 39.62 -5.33 0.42
C ALA A 77 38.75 -6.62 0.50
N LYS A 78 37.42 -6.50 0.39
CA LYS A 78 36.43 -7.59 0.48
C LYS A 78 36.56 -8.46 1.75
N GLN A 79 37.00 -7.87 2.85
CA GLN A 79 36.96 -8.55 4.16
C GLN A 79 35.65 -8.23 4.86
N THR A 80 35.04 -9.23 5.49
CA THR A 80 33.86 -9.06 6.33
C THR A 80 34.25 -9.34 7.77
N ILE A 81 34.35 -8.29 8.58
CA ILE A 81 34.95 -8.32 9.92
C ILE A 81 33.86 -8.05 10.96
N LEU A 82 33.77 -8.90 11.97
CA LEU A 82 32.92 -8.71 13.14
C LEU A 82 33.81 -8.64 14.39
N PHE A 83 33.71 -7.55 15.15
CA PHE A 83 34.42 -7.38 16.42
C PHE A 83 33.60 -6.56 17.42
N CYS A 84 33.93 -6.69 18.70
CA CYS A 84 33.39 -5.85 19.78
C CYS A 84 34.52 -5.08 20.47
N LEU A 85 34.20 -3.86 20.93
CA LEU A 85 35.02 -3.05 21.82
C LEU A 85 34.29 -2.91 23.16
N ASN A 86 35.00 -3.15 24.25
CA ASN A 86 34.52 -2.90 25.62
C ASN A 86 35.50 -1.96 26.31
N GLY A 87 35.25 -0.65 26.23
CA GLY A 87 36.29 0.37 26.35
C GLY A 87 37.37 0.17 25.29
N ASP A 88 38.63 0.34 25.66
CA ASP A 88 39.78 0.17 24.75
C ASP A 88 40.09 -1.31 24.40
N LYS A 89 39.35 -2.27 24.96
CA LYS A 89 39.56 -3.71 24.73
C LYS A 89 38.79 -4.20 23.50
N ARG A 90 39.50 -4.37 22.38
CA ARG A 90 38.99 -5.06 21.18
C ARG A 90 38.98 -6.57 21.38
N ARG A 91 37.90 -7.22 20.94
CA ARG A 91 37.80 -8.67 20.73
C ARG A 91 37.24 -8.93 19.33
N ASP A 92 38.08 -9.45 18.44
CA ASP A 92 37.66 -9.94 17.14
C ASP A 92 36.85 -11.25 17.28
N ILE A 93 35.84 -11.42 16.44
CA ILE A 93 34.86 -12.52 16.52
C ILE A 93 34.82 -13.30 15.20
N ALA A 94 34.86 -12.59 14.08
CA ALA A 94 35.04 -13.18 12.76
C ALA A 94 35.81 -12.24 11.83
N ASN A 95 36.56 -12.81 10.90
CA ASN A 95 37.09 -12.13 9.73
C ASN A 95 36.99 -13.11 8.55
N VAL A 96 36.10 -12.82 7.60
CA VAL A 96 35.75 -13.73 6.51
C VAL A 96 36.01 -13.04 5.17
N PRO A 97 36.92 -13.53 4.32
CA PRO A 97 37.20 -12.92 3.02
C PRO A 97 36.10 -13.28 2.00
N ASN A 98 35.84 -12.35 1.08
CA ASN A 98 34.98 -12.49 -0.11
C ASN A 98 33.49 -12.78 0.14
N VAL A 99 32.96 -12.54 1.34
CA VAL A 99 31.49 -12.53 1.56
C VAL A 99 30.87 -11.25 1.00
N ALA A 100 31.59 -10.12 1.10
CA ALA A 100 31.26 -8.87 0.43
C ALA A 100 31.64 -8.92 -1.06
N LYS A 101 30.70 -8.54 -1.93
CA LYS A 101 30.84 -8.50 -3.39
C LYS A 101 31.36 -7.15 -3.87
N LEU A 102 30.99 -6.06 -3.18
CA LEU A 102 31.20 -4.65 -3.52
C LEU A 102 30.61 -4.24 -4.89
N ASP A 103 29.50 -4.85 -5.29
CA ASP A 103 28.80 -4.63 -6.55
C ASP A 103 27.49 -3.82 -6.44
N GLY A 104 27.14 -3.38 -5.21
CA GLY A 104 25.86 -2.72 -4.92
C GLY A 104 24.73 -3.67 -4.52
N SER A 105 25.02 -4.95 -4.32
CA SER A 105 24.07 -5.96 -3.82
C SER A 105 24.49 -6.60 -2.48
N ASP A 106 25.33 -5.92 -1.71
CA ASP A 106 25.78 -6.38 -0.40
C ASP A 106 24.75 -6.04 0.68
N ARG A 107 24.10 -7.06 1.23
CA ARG A 107 23.03 -6.90 2.22
C ARG A 107 23.47 -7.40 3.59
N ILE A 108 23.50 -6.50 4.57
CA ILE A 108 23.80 -6.81 5.97
C ILE A 108 22.47 -6.97 6.73
N LYS A 109 22.34 -8.05 7.51
CA LYS A 109 21.26 -8.21 8.49
C LYS A 109 21.82 -8.45 9.88
N VAL A 110 21.20 -7.83 10.88
CA VAL A 110 21.48 -8.06 12.30
C VAL A 110 20.16 -8.46 12.97
N VAL A 111 20.10 -9.69 13.47
CA VAL A 111 18.94 -10.24 14.18
C VAL A 111 19.22 -10.21 15.66
N GLU A 112 18.54 -9.35 16.40
CA GLU A 112 18.68 -9.15 17.85
C GLU A 112 17.52 -9.82 18.61
N VAL A 113 17.83 -10.38 19.78
CA VAL A 113 16.89 -10.86 20.81
C VAL A 113 17.41 -10.41 22.18
N PRO A 114 16.63 -10.48 23.28
CA PRO A 114 17.11 -10.03 24.59
C PRO A 114 18.42 -10.72 24.99
N GLY A 115 19.49 -9.95 25.12
CA GLY A 115 20.82 -10.44 25.46
C GLY A 115 21.65 -11.06 24.32
N ALA A 116 21.19 -11.13 23.07
CA ALA A 116 21.99 -11.69 21.97
C ALA A 116 21.74 -11.03 20.59
N ALA A 117 22.71 -11.12 19.69
CA ALA A 117 22.56 -10.70 18.29
C ALA A 117 23.34 -11.58 17.30
N ARG A 118 22.75 -11.81 16.13
CA ARG A 118 23.30 -12.59 15.00
C ARG A 118 23.56 -11.70 13.80
N PHE A 119 24.78 -11.72 13.29
CA PHE A 119 25.22 -10.94 12.14
C PHE A 119 25.30 -11.81 10.87
N ILE A 120 24.68 -11.34 9.79
CA ILE A 120 24.54 -12.05 8.51
C ILE A 120 24.90 -11.09 7.38
N VAL A 121 25.67 -11.55 6.39
CA VAL A 121 25.98 -10.79 5.16
C VAL A 121 25.67 -11.68 3.97
N ASN A 122 24.89 -11.18 3.00
CA ASN A 122 24.51 -11.91 1.79
C ASN A 122 23.89 -13.29 2.06
N GLY A 123 23.21 -13.46 3.20
CA GLY A 123 22.64 -14.73 3.66
C GLY A 123 23.60 -15.65 4.41
N GLN A 124 24.91 -15.39 4.38
CA GLN A 124 25.91 -16.13 5.16
C GLN A 124 25.99 -15.57 6.60
N LYS A 125 25.88 -16.44 7.60
CA LYS A 125 26.14 -16.06 9.01
C LYS A 125 27.62 -15.74 9.19
N ILE A 126 27.92 -14.56 9.72
CA ILE A 126 29.29 -14.12 10.05
C ILE A 126 29.65 -14.47 11.49
N GLY A 127 28.73 -14.19 12.43
CA GLY A 127 28.95 -14.51 13.84
C GLY A 127 27.73 -14.22 14.70
N ASP A 128 27.74 -14.79 15.90
CA ASP A 128 26.76 -14.58 16.95
C ASP A 128 27.46 -13.93 18.15
N ILE A 129 26.79 -13.01 18.83
CA ILE A 129 27.25 -12.39 20.08
C ILE A 129 26.18 -12.54 21.15
N GLU A 130 26.60 -12.82 22.38
CA GLU A 130 25.72 -13.08 23.53
C GLU A 130 26.28 -12.34 24.75
N ASN A 131 25.39 -11.75 25.55
CA ASN A 131 25.70 -11.02 26.78
C ASN A 131 26.68 -9.83 26.62
N GLU A 132 26.87 -9.32 25.40
CA GLU A 132 27.78 -8.19 25.16
C GLU A 132 27.21 -6.87 25.68
N PRO A 133 28.00 -6.05 26.40
CA PRO A 133 27.56 -4.76 26.94
C PRO A 133 27.04 -3.78 25.87
N ALA A 134 27.47 -3.93 24.61
CA ALA A 134 27.05 -3.14 23.45
C ALA A 134 25.57 -3.29 23.06
N LEU A 135 24.91 -4.36 23.50
CA LEU A 135 23.54 -4.68 23.11
C LEU A 135 22.49 -3.73 23.74
N GLY A 136 21.32 -3.68 23.11
CA GLY A 136 20.09 -3.15 23.71
C GLY A 136 19.99 -1.63 23.84
N SER A 137 20.65 -0.86 22.96
CA SER A 137 20.58 0.61 23.01
C SER A 137 20.53 1.23 21.61
N GLU A 138 21.65 1.46 20.96
CA GLU A 138 21.71 2.10 19.63
C GLU A 138 22.07 1.09 18.54
N VAL A 139 21.39 1.20 17.40
CA VAL A 139 21.80 0.62 16.11
C VAL A 139 22.33 1.77 15.26
N GLY A 140 23.35 1.54 14.45
CA GLY A 140 23.83 2.56 13.51
C GLY A 140 24.51 2.00 12.28
N ILE A 141 24.69 2.87 11.28
CA ILE A 141 25.55 2.61 10.12
C ILE A 141 26.83 3.41 10.25
N MET A 142 27.96 2.73 10.21
CA MET A 142 29.31 3.31 10.23
C MET A 142 29.90 3.32 8.82
N ALA A 143 30.57 4.41 8.45
CA ALA A 143 31.47 4.50 7.31
C ALA A 143 32.86 4.99 7.77
N TYR A 144 33.93 4.42 7.22
CA TYR A 144 35.31 4.67 7.66
C TYR A 144 36.28 4.92 6.50
N ASP A 145 37.23 5.84 6.72
CA ASP A 145 38.25 6.31 5.80
C ASP A 145 37.70 7.08 4.56
N VAL A 146 38.56 7.38 3.58
CA VAL A 146 38.22 8.03 2.31
C VAL A 146 37.43 7.06 1.42
N GLY A 147 36.35 7.53 0.79
CA GLY A 147 35.51 6.71 -0.08
C GLY A 147 34.14 7.33 -0.37
N THR A 148 33.36 6.62 -1.18
CA THR A 148 31.90 6.78 -1.30
C THR A 148 31.22 5.54 -0.75
N PHE A 149 30.29 5.75 0.17
CA PHE A 149 29.63 4.73 0.98
C PHE A 149 28.12 4.94 0.83
N GLY A 150 27.43 4.05 0.13
CA GLY A 150 25.98 4.13 -0.07
C GLY A 150 25.23 3.24 0.92
N ILE A 151 24.08 3.74 1.38
CA ILE A 151 23.15 3.09 2.28
C ILE A 151 21.76 3.12 1.62
N ALA A 152 21.15 1.95 1.41
CA ALA A 152 19.80 1.79 0.88
C ALA A 152 19.03 0.73 1.67
N ASP A 153 17.73 0.60 1.42
CA ASP A 153 16.85 -0.43 1.98
C ASP A 153 16.91 -0.57 3.53
N PHE A 154 17.30 0.48 4.25
CA PHE A 154 17.48 0.45 5.70
C PHE A 154 16.13 0.31 6.40
N ALA A 155 15.91 -0.86 7.00
CA ALA A 155 14.69 -1.21 7.71
C ALA A 155 15.01 -1.79 9.09
N ILE A 156 14.14 -1.50 10.06
CA ILE A 156 14.14 -2.15 11.37
C ILE A 156 12.73 -2.70 11.62
N ALA A 157 12.62 -4.02 11.72
CA ALA A 157 11.38 -4.73 12.00
C ALA A 157 11.45 -5.41 13.37
N THR A 158 10.35 -5.44 14.12
CA THR A 158 10.18 -6.20 15.36
C THR A 158 9.12 -7.28 15.15
N ASN A 159 9.27 -8.43 15.82
CA ASN A 159 8.54 -9.71 15.63
C ASN A 159 9.16 -10.68 14.60
N VAL A 160 10.31 -11.27 14.94
CA VAL A 160 10.81 -12.55 14.43
C VAL A 160 10.22 -13.70 15.26
N ALA A 161 9.06 -14.22 14.88
CA ALA A 161 8.41 -15.32 15.60
C ALA A 161 9.35 -16.54 15.78
N ALA A 162 9.62 -16.92 17.03
CA ALA A 162 10.65 -17.87 17.38
C ALA A 162 10.26 -19.32 17.00
N ASN A 163 10.91 -19.88 15.97
CA ASN A 163 10.74 -21.27 15.58
C ASN A 163 11.63 -22.21 16.43
N THR A 164 11.42 -22.20 17.75
CA THR A 164 12.17 -22.99 18.73
C THR A 164 11.53 -24.37 18.96
N GLY A 165 11.96 -25.36 18.17
CA GLY A 165 11.50 -26.74 18.32
C GLY A 165 11.91 -27.38 19.65
N GLN A 166 10.93 -27.73 20.49
CA GLN A 166 11.11 -28.67 21.60
C GLN A 166 10.81 -30.10 21.13
N GLY A 167 11.66 -31.07 21.49
CA GLY A 167 11.44 -32.47 21.11
C GLY A 167 12.65 -33.40 21.22
N GLY A 168 13.39 -33.37 22.34
CA GLY A 168 14.49 -34.32 22.56
C GLY A 168 13.98 -35.68 23.06
N GLY A 169 14.14 -36.74 22.26
CA GLY A 169 13.80 -38.13 22.61
C GLY A 169 14.57 -39.13 21.74
N ALA A 170 14.99 -40.26 22.31
CA ALA A 170 16.06 -41.08 21.74
C ALA A 170 15.62 -42.25 20.83
N GLN A 171 16.54 -42.59 19.92
CA GLN A 171 16.64 -43.72 18.99
C GLN A 171 16.45 -45.13 19.64
N PRO A 172 16.20 -46.24 18.88
CA PRO A 172 17.03 -46.61 17.71
C PRO A 172 16.45 -47.41 16.51
N ARG A 173 17.10 -47.16 15.35
CA ARG A 173 17.44 -48.08 14.23
C ARG A 173 16.34 -48.87 13.48
N GLN A 174 16.19 -48.56 12.20
CA GLN A 174 16.70 -49.42 11.11
C GLN A 174 16.85 -48.65 9.77
N GLN A 175 17.78 -49.11 8.92
CA GLN A 175 18.10 -48.60 7.58
C GLN A 175 18.96 -49.67 6.84
N PRO A 176 19.14 -49.62 5.51
CA PRO A 176 18.52 -48.74 4.52
C PRO A 176 17.84 -49.49 3.34
N ALA A 177 16.98 -48.79 2.60
CA ALA A 177 16.57 -49.19 1.24
C ALA A 177 16.81 -48.01 0.27
N ARG A 178 17.42 -48.32 -0.88
CA ARG A 178 18.05 -47.38 -1.82
C ARG A 178 17.02 -46.60 -2.64
N ALA A 179 17.09 -45.26 -2.62
CA ALA A 179 16.32 -44.42 -3.54
C ALA A 179 16.93 -44.39 -4.95
N PRO A 180 16.13 -44.25 -6.03
CA PRO A 180 16.63 -43.92 -7.36
C PRO A 180 17.22 -42.50 -7.41
N GLN A 181 18.20 -42.28 -8.28
CA GLN A 181 18.79 -40.95 -8.48
C GLN A 181 17.93 -40.12 -9.43
N ALA A 182 17.61 -38.88 -9.04
CA ALA A 182 17.21 -37.83 -9.98
C ALA A 182 18.46 -37.08 -10.48
N SER A 183 18.45 -36.69 -11.76
CA SER A 183 19.57 -35.97 -12.40
C SER A 183 19.69 -34.52 -11.92
N PRO A 184 20.90 -33.92 -11.96
CA PRO A 184 21.10 -32.53 -11.59
C PRO A 184 20.79 -31.58 -12.77
N ASP A 185 19.59 -31.00 -12.80
CA ASP A 185 19.28 -29.92 -13.75
C ASP A 185 19.94 -28.60 -13.34
N SER A 186 20.81 -28.09 -14.21
CA SER A 186 21.56 -26.85 -14.01
C SER A 186 20.75 -25.62 -14.43
N GLY A 187 19.85 -25.18 -13.56
CA GLY A 187 19.19 -23.86 -13.62
C GLY A 187 19.71 -22.93 -12.53
N ALA A 188 19.86 -21.63 -12.81
CA ALA A 188 20.41 -20.67 -11.85
C ALA A 188 19.59 -20.62 -10.56
N SER A 189 20.24 -20.80 -9.41
CA SER A 189 19.58 -21.06 -8.14
C SER A 189 18.86 -19.83 -7.56
N SER A 190 17.60 -19.64 -7.95
CA SER A 190 16.63 -18.96 -7.10
C SER A 190 16.59 -19.68 -5.74
N GLY A 191 16.95 -18.96 -4.67
CA GLY A 191 17.04 -19.49 -3.30
C GLY A 191 15.70 -19.89 -2.65
N LEU A 192 14.64 -20.03 -3.45
CA LEU A 192 13.34 -20.54 -3.02
C LEU A 192 13.30 -22.06 -3.25
N PRO A 193 13.02 -22.86 -2.22
CA PRO A 193 12.87 -24.31 -2.37
C PRO A 193 11.61 -24.66 -3.17
N GLY A 194 11.59 -25.87 -3.75
CA GLY A 194 10.47 -26.40 -4.51
C GLY A 194 10.75 -26.55 -6.01
N SER A 195 9.78 -27.16 -6.69
CA SER A 195 9.74 -27.41 -8.14
C SER A 195 9.00 -26.30 -8.90
N GLY A 196 9.02 -26.36 -10.23
CA GLY A 196 8.41 -25.34 -11.09
C GLY A 196 9.28 -24.09 -11.31
N PRO A 197 8.88 -23.23 -12.25
CA PRO A 197 9.57 -21.99 -12.60
C PRO A 197 9.37 -20.90 -11.53
N TYR A 198 10.19 -19.85 -11.58
CA TYR A 198 9.93 -18.62 -10.81
C TYR A 198 10.14 -17.37 -11.68
N PRO A 199 9.11 -16.97 -12.46
CA PRO A 199 9.11 -15.73 -13.24
C PRO A 199 9.63 -14.52 -12.47
N ARG A 200 10.62 -13.84 -13.08
CA ARG A 200 11.36 -12.71 -12.48
C ARG A 200 11.03 -11.33 -13.04
N PHE A 201 10.24 -11.22 -14.12
CA PHE A 201 9.75 -9.95 -14.68
C PHE A 201 10.83 -8.84 -14.89
N GLY A 202 12.06 -9.25 -15.22
CA GLY A 202 13.21 -8.34 -15.43
C GLY A 202 14.12 -8.14 -14.20
N GLY A 203 13.79 -8.72 -13.04
CA GLY A 203 14.60 -8.69 -11.82
C GLY A 203 14.21 -7.60 -10.82
N ASP A 204 13.33 -6.67 -11.19
CA ASP A 204 12.78 -5.68 -10.27
C ASP A 204 11.87 -6.34 -9.21
N SER A 205 12.21 -6.15 -7.93
CA SER A 205 11.45 -6.71 -6.82
C SER A 205 10.06 -6.09 -6.66
N LEU A 206 9.89 -4.81 -7.01
CA LEU A 206 8.58 -4.14 -6.96
C LEU A 206 7.63 -4.71 -8.02
N ARG A 207 8.07 -4.82 -9.28
CA ARG A 207 7.30 -5.49 -10.34
C ARG A 207 7.02 -6.96 -10.04
N ILE A 208 8.00 -7.72 -9.53
CA ILE A 208 7.80 -9.11 -9.10
C ILE A 208 6.65 -9.21 -8.09
N VAL A 209 6.70 -8.46 -6.99
CA VAL A 209 5.67 -8.50 -5.95
C VAL A 209 4.32 -8.01 -6.51
N ALA A 210 4.32 -6.95 -7.30
CA ALA A 210 3.12 -6.42 -7.94
C ALA A 210 2.41 -7.47 -8.83
N VAL A 211 3.13 -8.26 -9.64
CA VAL A 211 2.51 -9.32 -10.45
C VAL A 211 1.85 -10.38 -9.55
N TYR A 212 2.60 -10.98 -8.61
CA TYR A 212 2.07 -12.07 -7.78
C TYR A 212 0.93 -11.63 -6.86
N ILE A 213 1.02 -10.43 -6.26
CA ILE A 213 -0.05 -9.87 -5.44
C ILE A 213 -1.27 -9.47 -6.29
N GLY A 214 -1.06 -8.93 -7.50
CA GLY A 214 -2.14 -8.59 -8.44
C GLY A 214 -2.98 -9.81 -8.82
N ILE A 215 -2.33 -10.87 -9.31
CA ILE A 215 -2.97 -12.16 -9.65
C ILE A 215 -3.71 -12.72 -8.42
N MET A 216 -2.99 -12.90 -7.30
CA MET A 216 -3.53 -13.54 -6.10
C MET A 216 -4.72 -12.77 -5.53
N ARG A 217 -4.62 -11.44 -5.38
CA ARG A 217 -5.68 -10.61 -4.82
C ARG A 217 -6.89 -10.56 -5.76
N SER A 218 -6.68 -10.56 -7.08
CA SER A 218 -7.77 -10.58 -8.07
C SER A 218 -8.62 -11.84 -7.97
N ILE A 219 -7.96 -13.01 -7.91
CA ILE A 219 -8.63 -14.31 -7.77
C ILE A 219 -9.30 -14.36 -6.40
N PHE A 220 -8.56 -14.06 -5.33
CA PHE A 220 -9.10 -14.11 -3.96
C PHE A 220 -10.32 -13.21 -3.75
N MET A 221 -10.32 -11.98 -4.29
CA MET A 221 -11.47 -11.08 -4.14
C MET A 221 -12.68 -11.50 -4.98
N HIS A 222 -12.48 -12.19 -6.11
CA HIS A 222 -13.56 -12.83 -6.87
C HIS A 222 -14.21 -13.95 -6.03
N GLU A 223 -13.40 -14.87 -5.47
CA GLU A 223 -13.88 -15.92 -4.54
C GLU A 223 -14.55 -15.36 -3.29
N PHE A 224 -14.01 -14.27 -2.74
CA PHE A 224 -14.60 -13.61 -1.58
C PHE A 224 -15.91 -12.88 -1.93
N GLY A 225 -16.11 -12.52 -3.19
CA GLY A 225 -17.41 -12.08 -3.71
C GLY A 225 -18.48 -13.16 -3.58
N HIS A 226 -18.19 -14.39 -4.03
CA HIS A 226 -19.10 -15.54 -3.84
C HIS A 226 -19.33 -15.85 -2.36
N ALA A 227 -18.28 -15.76 -1.53
CA ALA A 227 -18.42 -15.93 -0.09
C ALA A 227 -19.34 -14.86 0.52
N LEU A 228 -19.23 -13.58 0.14
CA LEU A 228 -20.14 -12.54 0.59
C LEU A 228 -21.58 -12.78 0.13
N ILE A 229 -21.79 -13.16 -1.13
CA ILE A 229 -23.14 -13.46 -1.66
C ILE A 229 -23.77 -14.65 -0.92
N GLY A 230 -23.04 -15.76 -0.80
CA GLY A 230 -23.53 -17.00 -0.20
C GLY A 230 -23.64 -17.00 1.32
N GLU A 231 -22.78 -16.28 2.05
CA GLU A 231 -22.83 -16.20 3.53
C GLU A 231 -23.81 -15.13 4.02
N LEU A 232 -24.04 -14.04 3.27
CA LEU A 232 -24.89 -12.92 3.68
C LEU A 232 -26.24 -12.89 2.96
N GLU A 233 -26.54 -13.90 2.13
CA GLU A 233 -27.74 -14.01 1.29
C GLU A 233 -27.98 -12.78 0.39
N LEU A 234 -26.90 -12.23 -0.19
CA LEU A 234 -26.98 -10.99 -0.97
C LEU A 234 -27.69 -11.21 -2.32
N PRO A 235 -28.56 -10.29 -2.77
CA PRO A 235 -29.23 -10.42 -4.06
C PRO A 235 -28.30 -10.04 -5.22
N SER A 236 -28.05 -10.97 -6.14
CA SER A 236 -27.60 -10.67 -7.50
C SER A 236 -28.79 -10.56 -8.46
N THR A 237 -28.71 -9.65 -9.43
CA THR A 237 -29.70 -9.48 -10.51
C THR A 237 -29.12 -9.72 -11.91
N GLY A 238 -27.86 -10.17 -11.98
CA GLY A 238 -27.18 -10.63 -13.20
C GLY A 238 -26.48 -11.97 -12.98
N ALA A 239 -25.56 -12.35 -13.87
CA ALA A 239 -24.68 -13.49 -13.62
C ALA A 239 -23.82 -13.22 -12.37
N GLU A 240 -23.65 -14.24 -11.52
CA GLU A 240 -22.87 -14.09 -10.29
C GLU A 240 -21.39 -13.82 -10.59
N GLU A 241 -20.82 -14.54 -11.56
CA GLU A 241 -19.47 -14.33 -12.11
C GLU A 241 -19.18 -12.87 -12.49
N ASP A 242 -20.05 -12.26 -13.30
CA ASP A 242 -19.92 -10.85 -13.68
C ASP A 242 -20.01 -9.93 -12.45
N ALA A 243 -20.86 -10.24 -11.47
CA ALA A 243 -21.02 -9.44 -10.26
C ALA A 243 -19.78 -9.50 -9.35
N VAL A 244 -19.18 -10.69 -9.18
CA VAL A 244 -17.99 -10.88 -8.34
C VAL A 244 -16.69 -10.44 -9.02
N ASP A 245 -16.61 -10.49 -10.35
CA ASP A 245 -15.55 -9.82 -11.11
C ASP A 245 -15.58 -8.30 -10.88
N ILE A 246 -16.76 -7.70 -10.86
CA ILE A 246 -16.96 -6.28 -10.56
C ILE A 246 -16.60 -5.98 -9.09
N TYR A 247 -16.96 -6.85 -8.14
CA TYR A 247 -16.50 -6.72 -6.74
C TYR A 247 -14.97 -6.78 -6.65
N SER A 248 -14.34 -7.74 -7.32
CA SER A 248 -12.88 -7.86 -7.38
C SER A 248 -12.25 -6.59 -7.98
N ALA A 249 -12.76 -6.09 -9.10
CA ALA A 249 -12.30 -4.84 -9.71
C ALA A 249 -12.35 -3.65 -8.74
N LEU A 250 -13.43 -3.52 -7.96
CA LEU A 250 -13.59 -2.50 -6.91
C LEU A 250 -12.57 -2.69 -5.77
N GLN A 251 -12.42 -3.91 -5.25
CA GLN A 251 -11.46 -4.21 -4.17
C GLN A 251 -9.99 -4.11 -4.59
N ILE A 252 -9.70 -4.15 -5.89
CA ILE A 252 -8.35 -3.98 -6.45
C ILE A 252 -8.05 -2.50 -6.76
N VAL A 253 -9.03 -1.71 -7.22
CA VAL A 253 -8.81 -0.29 -7.54
C VAL A 253 -8.72 0.60 -6.30
N GLU A 254 -9.43 0.29 -5.21
CA GLU A 254 -9.53 1.16 -4.02
C GLU A 254 -8.18 1.66 -3.45
N PRO A 255 -7.14 0.83 -3.27
CA PRO A 255 -5.83 1.31 -2.79
C PRO A 255 -5.14 2.30 -3.74
N THR A 256 -5.52 2.33 -5.02
CA THR A 256 -5.02 3.32 -6.00
C THR A 256 -5.80 4.63 -5.95
N MET A 257 -7.05 4.62 -5.48
CA MET A 257 -7.89 5.81 -5.31
C MET A 257 -7.53 6.62 -4.07
N TYR A 258 -7.01 5.96 -3.04
CA TYR A 258 -6.69 6.57 -1.74
C TYR A 258 -5.20 6.38 -1.42
N PRO A 259 -4.29 7.00 -2.21
CA PRO A 259 -2.85 6.77 -2.12
C PRO A 259 -2.29 7.14 -0.74
N SER A 260 -1.41 6.29 -0.25
CA SER A 260 -0.68 6.51 1.00
C SER A 260 0.41 7.57 0.85
N SER A 261 1.05 7.97 1.94
CA SER A 261 2.28 8.78 1.91
C SER A 261 3.50 8.01 1.39
N ASP A 262 3.41 6.68 1.29
CA ASP A 262 4.51 5.79 0.90
C ASP A 262 4.47 5.50 -0.61
N LYS A 263 5.56 5.84 -1.31
CA LYS A 263 5.60 5.78 -2.78
C LYS A 263 5.67 4.35 -3.30
N ASP A 264 6.34 3.46 -2.58
CA ASP A 264 6.59 2.10 -3.03
C ASP A 264 5.35 1.23 -2.81
N THR A 265 4.62 1.48 -1.72
CA THR A 265 3.27 0.98 -1.46
C THR A 265 2.30 1.40 -2.57
N ASN A 266 2.33 2.69 -2.97
CA ASN A 266 1.48 3.19 -4.04
C ASN A 266 1.86 2.58 -5.41
N ALA A 267 3.15 2.45 -5.71
CA ALA A 267 3.63 1.82 -6.94
C ALA A 267 3.27 0.33 -7.01
N MET A 268 3.42 -0.40 -5.90
CA MET A 268 3.00 -1.80 -5.76
C MET A 268 1.49 -1.95 -5.96
N ALA A 269 0.67 -1.08 -5.36
CA ALA A 269 -0.78 -1.09 -5.53
C ALA A 269 -1.21 -0.85 -7.00
N GLN A 270 -0.61 0.15 -7.65
CA GLN A 270 -0.87 0.45 -9.07
C GLN A 270 -0.42 -0.69 -10.00
N GLY A 271 0.75 -1.29 -9.74
CA GLY A 271 1.24 -2.44 -10.49
C GLY A 271 0.35 -3.66 -10.30
N ALA A 272 -0.02 -3.99 -9.06
CA ALA A 272 -0.91 -5.10 -8.73
C ALA A 272 -2.28 -4.94 -9.40
N ALA A 273 -2.84 -3.73 -9.42
CA ALA A 273 -4.10 -3.46 -10.10
C ALA A 273 -4.01 -3.62 -11.63
N LYS A 274 -2.89 -3.22 -12.24
CA LYS A 274 -2.64 -3.46 -13.68
C LYS A 274 -2.53 -4.95 -14.00
N TYR A 275 -1.78 -5.71 -13.21
CA TYR A 275 -1.62 -7.16 -13.44
C TYR A 275 -2.88 -7.98 -13.14
N ALA A 276 -3.70 -7.56 -12.16
CA ALA A 276 -5.02 -8.12 -11.89
C ALA A 276 -5.97 -8.04 -13.09
N ALA A 277 -5.89 -6.99 -13.92
CA ALA A 277 -6.62 -6.89 -15.18
C ALA A 277 -5.90 -7.59 -16.34
N LEU A 278 -4.59 -7.36 -16.51
CA LEU A 278 -3.82 -7.84 -17.66
C LEU A 278 -3.83 -9.36 -17.83
N GLN A 279 -3.95 -10.16 -16.76
CA GLN A 279 -4.13 -11.62 -16.86
C GLN A 279 -5.28 -12.01 -17.82
N TRP A 280 -6.41 -11.30 -17.76
CA TRP A 280 -7.57 -11.55 -18.62
C TRP A 280 -7.33 -11.10 -20.07
N TYR A 281 -6.60 -9.99 -20.26
CA TYR A 281 -6.19 -9.57 -21.60
C TYR A 281 -5.28 -10.62 -22.25
N TYR A 282 -4.28 -11.11 -21.52
CA TYR A 282 -3.32 -12.08 -22.03
C TYR A 282 -3.95 -13.45 -22.26
N SER A 283 -4.74 -13.98 -21.32
CA SER A 283 -5.46 -15.25 -21.51
C SER A 283 -6.37 -15.19 -22.72
N GLY A 284 -7.18 -14.13 -22.85
CA GLY A 284 -8.05 -13.92 -24.01
C GLY A 284 -7.30 -13.77 -25.34
N LYS A 285 -6.13 -13.10 -25.36
CA LYS A 285 -5.29 -13.00 -26.58
C LYS A 285 -4.62 -14.31 -26.95
N VAL A 286 -4.24 -15.14 -25.97
CA VAL A 286 -3.75 -16.51 -26.19
C VAL A 286 -4.87 -17.39 -26.76
N ALA A 287 -6.09 -17.30 -26.21
CA ALA A 287 -7.26 -18.02 -26.71
C ALA A 287 -7.62 -17.62 -28.16
N GLU A 288 -7.66 -16.31 -28.48
CA GLU A 288 -7.83 -15.84 -29.87
C GLU A 288 -6.76 -16.40 -30.81
N ALA A 289 -5.48 -16.36 -30.41
CA ALA A 289 -4.37 -16.86 -31.21
C ALA A 289 -4.40 -18.40 -31.43
N GLN A 290 -5.04 -19.14 -30.52
CA GLN A 290 -5.31 -20.58 -30.64
C GLN A 290 -6.61 -20.89 -31.40
N GLY A 291 -7.36 -19.88 -31.86
CA GLY A 291 -8.65 -20.04 -32.54
C GLY A 291 -9.85 -20.26 -31.60
N ALA A 292 -9.65 -20.25 -30.29
CA ALA A 292 -10.66 -20.39 -29.25
C ALA A 292 -11.34 -19.05 -28.89
N GLY A 293 -11.59 -18.19 -29.90
CA GLY A 293 -12.00 -16.79 -29.71
C GLY A 293 -13.41 -16.54 -29.13
N ASN A 294 -14.13 -17.59 -28.71
CA ASN A 294 -15.36 -17.50 -27.93
C ASN A 294 -15.32 -18.57 -26.84
N SER A 295 -15.59 -18.17 -25.59
CA SER A 295 -16.01 -19.14 -24.55
C SER A 295 -17.26 -19.90 -25.01
N PRO A 296 -17.46 -21.14 -24.56
CA PRO A 296 -18.71 -21.86 -24.81
C PRO A 296 -19.91 -21.03 -24.35
N TRP A 297 -21.02 -21.03 -25.11
CA TRP A 297 -22.19 -20.21 -24.77
C TRP A 297 -22.88 -20.64 -23.46
N GLN A 298 -22.61 -21.86 -23.02
CA GLN A 298 -23.07 -22.47 -21.77
C GLN A 298 -22.03 -22.42 -20.64
N ASP A 299 -20.90 -21.73 -20.85
CA ASP A 299 -19.98 -21.37 -19.76
C ASP A 299 -20.64 -20.33 -18.86
N GLU A 300 -20.47 -20.46 -17.55
CA GLU A 300 -20.97 -19.47 -16.58
C GLU A 300 -20.14 -18.19 -16.60
N HIS A 301 -18.88 -18.26 -17.07
CA HIS A 301 -18.00 -17.11 -17.19
C HIS A 301 -18.18 -16.37 -18.51
N THR A 302 -18.38 -15.06 -18.40
CA THR A 302 -18.07 -14.11 -19.49
C THR A 302 -16.63 -14.32 -19.97
N GLY A 303 -16.41 -14.48 -21.28
CA GLY A 303 -15.07 -14.76 -21.82
C GLY A 303 -14.03 -13.65 -21.62
N ASP A 304 -12.78 -14.03 -21.42
CA ASP A 304 -11.70 -13.22 -20.81
C ASP A 304 -11.54 -11.78 -21.34
N LEU A 305 -11.58 -11.54 -22.65
CA LEU A 305 -11.44 -10.16 -23.18
C LEU A 305 -12.62 -9.25 -22.77
N LYS A 306 -13.79 -9.81 -22.46
CA LYS A 306 -14.92 -9.08 -21.87
C LYS A 306 -14.73 -8.89 -20.36
N ARG A 307 -14.20 -9.89 -19.62
CA ARG A 307 -13.81 -9.75 -18.19
C ARG A 307 -12.80 -8.61 -18.03
N PHE A 308 -11.73 -8.67 -18.83
CA PHE A 308 -10.72 -7.61 -18.95
C PHE A 308 -11.34 -6.24 -19.20
N ARG A 309 -12.20 -6.12 -20.22
CA ARG A 309 -12.86 -4.85 -20.56
C ARG A 309 -13.67 -4.31 -19.39
N ASN A 310 -14.46 -5.16 -18.73
CA ASN A 310 -15.29 -4.77 -17.59
C ASN A 310 -14.41 -4.30 -16.41
N MET A 311 -13.44 -5.14 -16.02
CA MET A 311 -12.52 -4.89 -14.90
C MET A 311 -11.71 -3.60 -15.11
N LEU A 312 -11.08 -3.44 -16.28
CA LEU A 312 -10.31 -2.24 -16.60
C LEU A 312 -11.19 -0.99 -16.67
N CYS A 313 -12.45 -1.10 -17.10
CA CYS A 313 -13.38 0.04 -17.10
C CYS A 313 -13.74 0.47 -15.66
N ILE A 314 -14.03 -0.46 -14.75
CA ILE A 314 -14.22 -0.13 -13.33
C ILE A 314 -12.95 0.50 -12.73
N MET A 315 -11.77 -0.05 -13.02
CA MET A 315 -10.49 0.49 -12.56
C MET A 315 -10.21 1.91 -13.07
N TYR A 316 -10.38 2.13 -14.37
CA TYR A 316 -10.22 3.44 -14.98
C TYR A 316 -11.25 4.45 -14.45
N GLY A 317 -12.48 4.02 -14.19
CA GLY A 317 -13.50 4.88 -13.58
C GLY A 317 -13.16 5.35 -12.16
N GLY A 318 -12.42 4.53 -11.39
CA GLY A 318 -11.92 4.92 -10.07
C GLY A 318 -10.66 5.80 -10.12
N ASN A 319 -9.72 5.54 -11.05
CA ASN A 319 -8.50 6.35 -11.17
C ASN A 319 -7.97 6.40 -12.63
N PRO A 320 -8.45 7.34 -13.47
CA PRO A 320 -7.96 7.49 -14.85
C PRO A 320 -6.45 7.69 -14.92
N GLY A 321 -5.86 8.48 -14.02
CA GLY A 321 -4.44 8.81 -14.01
C GLY A 321 -3.51 7.59 -13.85
N VAL A 322 -3.98 6.50 -13.23
CA VAL A 322 -3.24 5.23 -13.13
C VAL A 322 -3.42 4.38 -14.40
N PHE A 323 -4.62 4.35 -14.98
CA PHE A 323 -4.99 3.37 -16.02
C PHE A 323 -5.03 3.90 -17.46
N GLU A 324 -5.00 5.22 -17.71
CA GLU A 324 -5.05 5.82 -19.06
C GLU A 324 -4.03 5.19 -20.01
N SER A 325 -2.76 5.13 -19.60
CA SER A 325 -1.71 4.52 -20.44
C SER A 325 -1.94 3.04 -20.79
N LEU A 326 -2.67 2.28 -19.96
CA LEU A 326 -3.08 0.91 -20.28
C LEU A 326 -4.30 0.89 -21.21
N VAL A 327 -5.29 1.75 -20.93
CA VAL A 327 -6.51 1.96 -21.71
C VAL A 327 -6.20 2.41 -23.15
N GLU A 328 -5.21 3.27 -23.34
CA GLU A 328 -4.65 3.64 -24.65
C GLU A 328 -3.96 2.46 -25.34
N GLN A 329 -3.09 1.72 -24.63
CA GLN A 329 -2.33 0.60 -25.19
C GLN A 329 -3.23 -0.55 -25.69
N VAL A 330 -4.38 -0.77 -25.07
CA VAL A 330 -5.37 -1.78 -25.51
C VAL A 330 -6.47 -1.22 -26.42
N GLY A 331 -6.40 0.06 -26.80
CA GLY A 331 -7.27 0.65 -27.81
C GLY A 331 -8.73 0.87 -27.38
N PHE A 332 -8.98 1.22 -26.12
CA PHE A 332 -10.33 1.63 -25.69
C PHE A 332 -10.78 2.92 -26.39
N GLU A 333 -11.90 2.87 -27.12
CA GLU A 333 -12.56 4.06 -27.66
C GLU A 333 -12.91 5.08 -26.56
N ASP A 334 -12.82 6.37 -26.84
CA ASP A 334 -13.19 7.45 -25.90
C ASP A 334 -14.67 7.36 -25.46
N ARG A 335 -15.54 6.80 -26.31
CA ARG A 335 -16.94 6.49 -25.97
C ARG A 335 -17.07 5.43 -24.88
N THR A 336 -16.10 4.52 -24.78
CA THR A 336 -15.98 3.56 -23.68
C THR A 336 -15.39 4.25 -22.45
N LYS A 337 -14.24 4.96 -22.60
CA LYS A 337 -13.59 5.70 -21.50
C LYS A 337 -14.56 6.61 -20.74
N SER A 338 -15.33 7.42 -21.46
CA SER A 338 -16.31 8.39 -20.93
C SER A 338 -17.47 7.78 -20.15
N ARG A 339 -17.71 6.46 -20.25
CA ARG A 339 -18.73 5.74 -19.47
C ARG A 339 -18.16 5.08 -18.21
N CYS A 340 -16.85 4.91 -18.13
CA CYS A 340 -16.24 4.10 -17.08
C CYS A 340 -16.34 4.73 -15.68
N ALA A 341 -16.28 6.06 -15.55
CA ALA A 341 -16.55 6.75 -14.27
C ALA A 341 -18.00 6.54 -13.78
N ASP A 342 -18.94 6.54 -14.73
CA ASP A 342 -20.36 6.31 -14.54
C ASP A 342 -20.63 4.87 -14.05
N GLU A 343 -20.03 3.88 -14.72
CA GLU A 343 -20.15 2.46 -14.35
C GLU A 343 -19.44 2.15 -13.03
N PHE A 344 -18.23 2.68 -12.80
CA PHE A 344 -17.56 2.58 -11.51
C PHE A 344 -18.46 3.08 -10.38
N THR A 345 -19.03 4.28 -10.52
CA THR A 345 -19.86 4.91 -9.48
C THR A 345 -21.14 4.11 -9.23
N LYS A 346 -21.82 3.61 -10.27
CA LYS A 346 -23.00 2.74 -10.16
C LYS A 346 -22.68 1.46 -9.39
N GLN A 347 -21.62 0.75 -9.80
CA GLN A 347 -21.26 -0.56 -9.24
C GLN A 347 -20.72 -0.45 -7.81
N ASN A 348 -19.86 0.54 -7.54
CA ASN A 348 -19.35 0.83 -6.20
C ASN A 348 -20.51 1.15 -5.22
N ARG A 349 -21.46 2.00 -5.65
CA ARG A 349 -22.65 2.34 -4.87
C ARG A 349 -23.55 1.12 -4.66
N ALA A 350 -23.74 0.26 -5.66
CA ALA A 350 -24.53 -0.97 -5.52
C ALA A 350 -23.93 -1.91 -4.46
N TRP A 351 -22.64 -2.27 -4.61
CA TRP A 351 -21.93 -3.14 -3.67
C TRP A 351 -21.88 -2.57 -2.25
N ARG A 352 -21.52 -1.28 -2.08
CA ARG A 352 -21.56 -0.61 -0.76
C ARG A 352 -22.96 -0.61 -0.16
N ARG A 353 -24.02 -0.43 -0.97
CA ARG A 353 -25.41 -0.38 -0.48
C ARG A 353 -25.93 -1.73 0.00
N ILE A 354 -25.61 -2.83 -0.68
CA ILE A 354 -26.03 -4.19 -0.26
C ILE A 354 -25.19 -4.72 0.90
N LEU A 355 -23.89 -4.35 0.99
CA LEU A 355 -23.02 -4.78 2.08
C LEU A 355 -23.22 -3.97 3.38
N ALA A 356 -23.69 -2.72 3.29
CA ALA A 356 -23.80 -1.81 4.44
C ALA A 356 -24.57 -2.39 5.67
N PRO A 357 -25.70 -3.13 5.53
CA PRO A 357 -26.37 -3.78 6.66
C PRO A 357 -25.54 -4.85 7.38
N HIS A 358 -24.51 -5.39 6.73
CA HIS A 358 -23.63 -6.45 7.22
C HIS A 358 -22.21 -5.93 7.54
N THR A 359 -21.96 -4.63 7.36
CA THR A 359 -20.64 -4.00 7.50
C THR A 359 -20.56 -3.16 8.77
N ARG A 360 -19.47 -3.30 9.52
CA ARG A 360 -19.19 -2.47 10.71
C ARG A 360 -18.82 -1.06 10.31
N VAL A 361 -19.34 -0.05 11.00
CA VAL A 361 -18.92 1.35 10.82
C VAL A 361 -17.44 1.50 11.19
N GLY A 362 -16.66 2.11 10.29
CA GLY A 362 -15.20 2.22 10.43
C GLY A 362 -14.61 3.27 9.49
N THR A 363 -13.32 3.58 9.64
CA THR A 363 -12.62 4.59 8.84
C THR A 363 -12.59 4.25 7.34
N TRP A 364 -12.47 2.96 7.02
CA TRP A 364 -12.54 2.40 5.66
C TRP A 364 -13.91 1.78 5.34
N SER A 365 -14.90 1.95 6.23
CA SER A 365 -16.27 1.43 6.07
C SER A 365 -17.33 2.41 6.64
N PRO A 366 -17.33 3.69 6.24
CA PRO A 366 -18.12 4.75 6.89
C PRO A 366 -19.63 4.71 6.55
N ASP A 367 -20.02 3.85 5.61
CA ASP A 367 -21.42 3.51 5.29
C ASP A 367 -21.92 2.24 6.00
N GLY A 368 -21.07 1.57 6.79
CA GLY A 368 -21.46 0.41 7.59
C GLY A 368 -22.54 0.75 8.62
N GLN A 369 -23.55 -0.11 8.72
CA GLN A 369 -24.71 0.09 9.62
C GLN A 369 -24.59 -0.73 10.91
N GLN A 370 -23.64 -1.67 10.98
CA GLN A 370 -23.35 -2.42 12.20
C GLN A 370 -22.42 -1.61 13.13
N PRO A 371 -22.60 -1.69 14.46
CA PRO A 371 -21.65 -1.09 15.41
C PRO A 371 -20.20 -1.55 15.18
N ALA A 372 -19.23 -0.67 15.46
CA ALA A 372 -17.81 -0.96 15.30
C ALA A 372 -17.33 -2.19 16.12
N ASN A 373 -18.06 -2.55 17.18
CA ASN A 373 -17.82 -3.72 18.03
C ASN A 373 -18.81 -4.88 17.81
N ALA A 374 -19.58 -4.89 16.70
CA ALA A 374 -20.59 -5.91 16.45
C ALA A 374 -19.98 -7.33 16.38
N PRO A 375 -20.52 -8.32 17.11
CA PRO A 375 -20.01 -9.69 17.06
C PRO A 375 -20.27 -10.28 15.67
N GLY A 376 -19.26 -10.94 15.10
CA GLY A 376 -19.33 -11.62 13.81
C GLY A 376 -18.16 -12.59 13.70
N ALA A 377 -18.29 -13.59 12.84
CA ALA A 377 -17.30 -14.66 12.72
C ALA A 377 -16.03 -14.20 11.96
N PRO A 378 -14.85 -14.78 12.27
CA PRO A 378 -13.59 -14.39 11.63
C PRO A 378 -13.45 -14.94 10.21
N VAL A 379 -12.63 -14.25 9.40
CA VAL A 379 -12.00 -14.85 8.22
C VAL A 379 -10.68 -15.47 8.67
N ASN A 380 -10.55 -16.78 8.55
CA ASN A 380 -9.33 -17.53 8.86
C ASN A 380 -8.47 -17.67 7.60
N VAL A 381 -7.14 -17.79 7.78
CA VAL A 381 -6.19 -17.97 6.67
C VAL A 381 -5.16 -19.02 7.04
N THR A 382 -4.97 -19.99 6.15
CA THR A 382 -4.00 -21.09 6.26
C THR A 382 -3.20 -21.20 4.96
N PHE A 383 -1.89 -21.37 5.08
CA PHE A 383 -1.00 -21.73 3.98
C PHE A 383 -0.50 -23.16 4.23
N GLU A 384 -0.96 -24.12 3.43
CA GLU A 384 -0.43 -25.48 3.45
C GLU A 384 0.97 -25.50 2.80
N PRO A 385 1.88 -26.39 3.24
CA PRO A 385 3.20 -26.55 2.62
C PRO A 385 3.09 -26.93 1.14
N SER A 386 3.97 -26.37 0.30
CA SER A 386 3.96 -26.60 -1.14
C SER A 386 5.20 -27.37 -1.62
N SER A 387 5.00 -28.17 -2.67
CA SER A 387 6.07 -28.79 -3.45
C SER A 387 6.67 -27.84 -4.51
N ARG A 388 6.10 -26.64 -4.69
CA ARG A 388 6.43 -25.68 -5.76
C ARG A 388 7.14 -24.43 -5.24
N ARG A 389 7.93 -23.76 -6.08
CA ARG A 389 8.60 -22.50 -5.73
C ARG A 389 7.61 -21.38 -5.40
N ILE A 390 6.55 -21.25 -6.19
CA ILE A 390 5.53 -20.21 -5.98
C ILE A 390 4.74 -20.45 -4.69
N GLY A 391 4.31 -21.69 -4.44
CA GLY A 391 3.64 -21.99 -3.17
C GLY A 391 4.54 -21.79 -1.95
N ASN A 392 5.84 -22.08 -2.07
CA ASN A 392 6.81 -21.74 -1.02
C ASN A 392 7.07 -20.23 -0.86
N LEU A 393 7.01 -19.43 -1.93
CA LEU A 393 7.05 -17.96 -1.85
C LEU A 393 5.85 -17.44 -1.05
N PHE A 394 4.64 -17.91 -1.37
CA PHE A 394 3.43 -17.53 -0.65
C PHE A 394 3.48 -17.99 0.81
N ALA A 395 3.72 -19.27 1.08
CA ALA A 395 3.71 -19.83 2.43
C ALA A 395 4.82 -19.29 3.35
N ASN A 396 6.03 -19.05 2.84
CA ASN A 396 7.20 -18.70 3.66
C ASN A 396 7.62 -17.23 3.61
N ASN A 397 7.19 -16.45 2.61
CA ASN A 397 7.63 -15.05 2.44
C ASN A 397 6.51 -14.02 2.39
N LEU A 398 5.29 -14.38 1.98
CA LEU A 398 4.16 -13.44 1.85
C LEU A 398 3.00 -13.73 2.83
N SER A 399 3.02 -14.88 3.50
CA SER A 399 1.91 -15.42 4.28
C SER A 399 1.46 -14.53 5.44
N GLU A 400 2.36 -13.85 6.14
CA GLU A 400 2.00 -12.93 7.23
C GLU A 400 1.21 -11.72 6.70
N ALA A 401 1.74 -11.04 5.68
CA ALA A 401 1.12 -9.86 5.09
C ALA A 401 -0.25 -10.20 4.48
N ILE A 402 -0.32 -11.27 3.67
CA ILE A 402 -1.58 -11.72 3.07
C ILE A 402 -2.57 -12.19 4.15
N SER A 403 -2.11 -12.89 5.19
CA SER A 403 -2.98 -13.28 6.32
C SER A 403 -3.56 -12.06 7.03
N LYS A 404 -2.77 -11.01 7.25
CA LYS A 404 -3.19 -9.78 7.93
C LYS A 404 -4.28 -9.06 7.12
N ASP A 405 -4.06 -8.86 5.83
CA ASP A 405 -4.97 -8.15 4.94
C ASP A 405 -6.29 -8.92 4.75
N ILE A 406 -6.23 -10.25 4.59
CA ILE A 406 -7.43 -11.08 4.47
C ILE A 406 -8.21 -11.15 5.80
N LYS A 407 -7.53 -11.24 6.95
CA LYS A 407 -8.18 -11.23 8.28
C LYS A 407 -8.91 -9.92 8.58
N LEU A 408 -8.50 -8.80 7.97
CA LEU A 408 -9.20 -7.52 8.08
C LEU A 408 -10.64 -7.60 7.55
N LEU A 409 -10.92 -8.45 6.56
CA LEU A 409 -12.28 -8.62 6.02
C LEU A 409 -13.26 -9.16 7.08
N GLY A 410 -12.82 -10.03 7.98
CA GLY A 410 -13.63 -10.47 9.13
C GLY A 410 -13.83 -9.39 10.21
N GLN A 411 -12.99 -8.35 10.21
CA GLN A 411 -13.15 -7.16 11.04
C GLN A 411 -14.07 -6.12 10.38
N THR A 412 -14.12 -6.07 9.04
CA THR A 412 -15.06 -5.25 8.26
C THR A 412 -16.48 -5.82 8.28
N TYR A 413 -16.64 -7.11 7.96
CA TYR A 413 -17.95 -7.74 7.76
C TYR A 413 -18.41 -8.56 8.98
N VAL A 414 -19.71 -8.52 9.25
CA VAL A 414 -20.41 -9.31 10.27
C VAL A 414 -20.87 -10.62 9.61
N LEU A 415 -19.93 -11.55 9.47
CA LEU A 415 -20.18 -12.88 8.90
C LEU A 415 -20.93 -13.77 9.92
N PRO A 416 -21.91 -14.59 9.50
CA PRO A 416 -22.67 -15.46 10.41
C PRO A 416 -21.87 -16.69 10.89
N ARG A 417 -20.88 -17.13 10.10
CA ARG A 417 -19.97 -18.25 10.43
C ARG A 417 -18.56 -18.00 9.85
N PRO A 418 -17.53 -18.73 10.32
CA PRO A 418 -16.15 -18.45 9.89
C PRO A 418 -15.91 -18.86 8.44
N VAL A 419 -15.30 -17.96 7.66
CA VAL A 419 -14.84 -18.24 6.29
C VAL A 419 -13.36 -18.60 6.33
N ASN A 420 -12.97 -19.73 5.74
CA ASN A 420 -11.63 -20.31 5.89
C ASN A 420 -10.89 -20.29 4.54
N VAL A 421 -9.92 -19.39 4.40
CA VAL A 421 -9.10 -19.25 3.19
C VAL A 421 -7.89 -20.18 3.28
N VAL A 422 -7.75 -21.09 2.34
CA VAL A 422 -6.73 -22.15 2.34
C VAL A 422 -5.92 -22.10 1.04
N PHE A 423 -4.64 -21.73 1.16
CA PHE A 423 -3.67 -21.76 0.07
C PHE A 423 -2.94 -23.11 0.05
N LYS A 424 -2.93 -23.83 -1.09
CA LYS A 424 -2.32 -25.16 -1.19
C LYS A 424 -1.96 -25.61 -2.61
N ASP A 425 -1.18 -26.69 -2.70
CA ASP A 425 -1.05 -27.47 -3.94
C ASP A 425 -2.36 -28.26 -4.16
N CYS A 426 -3.02 -28.07 -5.30
CA CYS A 426 -4.32 -28.69 -5.60
C CYS A 426 -4.28 -29.81 -6.63
N GLY A 427 -3.20 -29.92 -7.42
CA GLY A 427 -3.14 -30.77 -8.60
C GLY A 427 -4.02 -30.30 -9.77
N LYS A 428 -4.59 -29.08 -9.70
CA LYS A 428 -5.42 -28.46 -10.75
C LYS A 428 -5.24 -26.94 -10.80
N LEU A 429 -5.39 -26.36 -11.99
CA LEU A 429 -5.45 -24.91 -12.20
C LEU A 429 -6.86 -24.42 -11.83
N ASN A 430 -7.07 -23.98 -10.59
CA ASN A 430 -8.38 -23.51 -10.15
C ASN A 430 -8.30 -22.64 -8.88
N ALA A 431 -9.39 -21.95 -8.55
CA ALA A 431 -9.74 -21.48 -7.21
C ALA A 431 -11.24 -21.72 -7.02
N TRP A 432 -11.75 -21.79 -5.79
CA TRP A 432 -13.20 -21.84 -5.55
C TRP A 432 -13.58 -21.52 -4.11
N TYR A 433 -14.71 -20.84 -3.95
CA TYR A 433 -15.53 -20.86 -2.74
C TYR A 433 -16.36 -22.15 -2.66
N SER A 434 -16.50 -22.71 -1.45
CA SER A 434 -17.35 -23.86 -1.14
C SER A 434 -18.46 -23.45 -0.17
N PRO A 435 -19.70 -23.20 -0.66
CA PRO A 435 -20.82 -22.77 0.18
C PRO A 435 -21.15 -23.75 1.31
N ARG A 436 -20.87 -25.05 1.15
CA ARG A 436 -21.13 -26.05 2.20
C ARG A 436 -20.12 -25.97 3.35
N GLU A 437 -18.86 -25.68 3.04
CA GLU A 437 -17.77 -25.66 4.01
C GLU A 437 -17.54 -24.29 4.64
N GLY A 438 -17.88 -23.20 3.94
CA GLY A 438 -17.40 -21.87 4.31
C GLY A 438 -15.88 -21.79 4.08
N SER A 439 -15.40 -22.31 2.96
CA SER A 439 -13.97 -22.37 2.61
C SER A 439 -13.72 -21.72 1.25
N ILE A 440 -12.60 -21.02 1.12
CA ILE A 440 -12.07 -20.54 -0.17
C ILE A 440 -10.75 -21.28 -0.39
N THR A 441 -10.64 -22.05 -1.47
CA THR A 441 -9.39 -22.73 -1.83
C THR A 441 -8.64 -21.95 -2.91
N MET A 442 -7.41 -21.56 -2.59
CA MET A 442 -6.49 -20.85 -3.48
C MET A 442 -5.38 -21.81 -3.92
N CYS A 443 -5.43 -22.31 -5.15
CA CYS A 443 -4.40 -23.23 -5.65
C CYS A 443 -3.16 -22.48 -6.11
N TYR A 444 -1.98 -22.86 -5.59
CA TYR A 444 -0.72 -22.25 -6.00
C TYR A 444 -0.44 -22.44 -7.50
N GLU A 445 -0.92 -23.53 -8.10
CA GLU A 445 -0.73 -23.81 -9.52
C GLU A 445 -1.44 -22.81 -10.43
N LEU A 446 -2.60 -22.26 -10.04
CA LEU A 446 -3.30 -21.24 -10.82
C LEU A 446 -2.50 -19.93 -10.85
N ILE A 447 -2.03 -19.49 -9.69
CA ILE A 447 -1.23 -18.26 -9.55
C ILE A 447 0.11 -18.40 -10.31
N GLU A 448 0.76 -19.57 -10.23
CA GLU A 448 1.97 -19.88 -10.98
C GLU A 448 1.73 -19.88 -12.50
N ASN A 449 0.66 -20.53 -12.97
CA ASN A 449 0.34 -20.62 -14.40
C ASN A 449 0.10 -19.24 -15.03
N ILE A 450 -0.65 -18.37 -14.34
CA ILE A 450 -0.91 -17.01 -14.81
C ILE A 450 0.38 -16.16 -14.80
N ALA A 451 1.22 -16.28 -13.76
CA ALA A 451 2.51 -15.61 -13.71
C ALA A 451 3.47 -16.07 -14.83
N VAL A 452 3.46 -17.37 -15.15
CA VAL A 452 4.20 -17.96 -16.28
C VAL A 452 3.71 -17.39 -17.62
N MET A 453 2.39 -17.34 -17.84
CA MET A 453 1.79 -16.76 -19.05
C MET A 453 2.19 -15.29 -19.24
N ILE A 454 2.09 -14.46 -18.19
CA ILE A 454 2.50 -13.05 -18.24
C ILE A 454 3.99 -12.94 -18.57
N SER A 455 4.84 -13.80 -18.00
CA SER A 455 6.28 -13.79 -18.29
C SER A 455 6.60 -14.17 -19.75
N ASP A 456 5.99 -15.24 -20.27
CA ASP A 456 6.24 -15.72 -21.63
C ASP A 456 5.82 -14.69 -22.68
N ILE A 457 4.82 -13.84 -22.37
CA ILE A 457 4.35 -12.74 -23.21
C ILE A 457 5.20 -11.46 -23.01
N GLU A 458 5.34 -10.94 -21.79
CA GLU A 458 6.02 -9.66 -21.54
C GLU A 458 7.55 -9.75 -21.64
N MET A 459 8.13 -10.87 -21.23
CA MET A 459 9.58 -11.07 -21.12
C MET A 459 10.12 -12.01 -22.20
N GLY A 460 9.24 -12.64 -22.98
CA GLY A 460 9.62 -13.60 -24.02
C GLY A 460 10.28 -14.86 -23.46
N THR A 461 9.98 -15.28 -22.23
CA THR A 461 10.47 -16.52 -21.62
C THR A 461 9.91 -17.78 -22.31
N VAL A 462 10.25 -18.97 -21.80
CA VAL A 462 9.56 -20.23 -22.14
C VAL A 462 9.25 -20.96 -20.83
N GLY A 463 7.98 -21.16 -20.52
CA GLY A 463 7.55 -21.74 -19.24
C GLY A 463 7.94 -20.88 -18.04
N GLY A 464 8.07 -19.56 -18.21
CA GLY A 464 8.43 -18.61 -17.16
C GLY A 464 9.94 -18.42 -16.93
N GLU A 465 10.80 -19.16 -17.63
CA GLU A 465 12.26 -19.09 -17.48
C GLU A 465 12.96 -18.43 -18.70
N PRO A 466 14.08 -17.69 -18.51
CA PRO A 466 14.77 -16.98 -19.59
C PRO A 466 15.25 -17.87 -20.75
N LYS A 467 14.99 -17.42 -21.99
CA LYS A 467 15.67 -17.97 -23.17
C LYS A 467 17.19 -17.74 -23.05
N GLN A 468 17.99 -18.78 -23.27
CA GLN A 468 19.44 -18.66 -23.23
C GLN A 468 19.96 -17.78 -24.37
N GLY A 469 20.59 -16.65 -24.02
CA GLY A 469 21.27 -15.77 -24.97
C GLY A 469 20.39 -14.66 -25.55
N GLY A 470 20.36 -13.50 -24.88
CA GLY A 470 19.72 -12.29 -25.40
C GLY A 470 19.92 -11.09 -24.48
N ALA A 471 20.87 -10.21 -24.83
CA ALA A 471 21.07 -8.93 -24.13
C ALA A 471 20.35 -7.79 -24.88
N ALA A 472 19.74 -6.86 -24.15
CA ALA A 472 19.02 -5.71 -24.69
C ALA A 472 19.60 -4.37 -24.15
N PRO A 473 19.50 -3.25 -24.89
CA PRO A 473 20.41 -2.11 -24.70
C PRO A 473 19.87 -0.97 -23.82
N GLN A 474 20.81 -0.21 -23.24
CA GLN A 474 20.54 1.01 -22.45
C GLN A 474 20.14 2.21 -23.32
N ARG A 475 19.40 3.17 -22.73
CA ARG A 475 19.26 4.55 -23.20
C ARG A 475 19.43 5.53 -22.04
N SER A 476 20.07 6.67 -22.30
CA SER A 476 20.41 7.69 -21.30
C SER A 476 19.54 8.96 -21.44
N PRO A 477 19.14 9.61 -20.33
CA PRO A 477 18.66 11.00 -20.34
C PRO A 477 19.75 12.03 -19.99
N GLN A 478 19.45 13.33 -20.18
CA GLN A 478 20.37 14.46 -19.98
C GLN A 478 20.05 15.26 -18.69
N GLN A 479 20.83 16.32 -18.39
CA GLN A 479 20.95 16.93 -17.04
C GLN A 479 20.24 18.28 -16.82
N ALA A 480 19.85 18.53 -15.56
CA ALA A 480 19.82 19.83 -14.83
C ALA A 480 18.75 20.89 -15.25
N PRO A 481 18.48 21.96 -14.44
CA PRO A 481 19.07 22.37 -13.15
C PRO A 481 18.08 22.60 -11.96
N GLN A 482 18.54 23.21 -10.86
CA GLN A 482 17.87 23.49 -9.56
C GLN A 482 17.62 25.03 -9.36
N PRO A 483 17.35 25.62 -8.15
CA PRO A 483 16.82 25.14 -6.84
C PRO A 483 15.51 25.90 -6.40
N PRO A 484 15.40 26.86 -5.43
CA PRO A 484 15.75 26.91 -3.98
C PRO A 484 14.68 27.45 -2.97
N ARG A 485 14.57 26.84 -1.75
CA ARG A 485 14.34 27.47 -0.40
C ARG A 485 12.95 28.13 -0.09
N GLN A 486 12.46 28.32 1.17
CA GLN A 486 12.87 27.89 2.53
C GLN A 486 11.70 27.85 3.57
N GLN A 487 11.96 27.25 4.75
CA GLN A 487 11.07 26.77 5.84
C GLN A 487 10.25 27.79 6.71
N PRO A 488 9.24 27.31 7.50
CA PRO A 488 8.46 28.04 8.54
C PRO A 488 8.98 27.76 9.99
N PRO A 489 8.31 28.17 11.11
CA PRO A 489 7.31 27.28 11.78
C PRO A 489 6.25 27.87 12.79
N ALA A 490 5.26 27.03 13.14
CA ALA A 490 4.60 26.80 14.47
C ALA A 490 3.64 27.81 15.19
N GLY A 491 2.58 27.24 15.82
CA GLY A 491 1.78 27.85 16.91
C GLY A 491 0.37 27.25 17.15
N GLN A 492 0.08 26.73 18.36
CA GLN A 492 -1.28 26.38 18.86
C GLN A 492 -1.59 27.15 20.16
N PRO A 493 -2.87 27.32 20.57
CA PRO A 493 -3.39 26.50 21.68
C PRO A 493 -4.92 26.18 21.64
N GLN A 494 -5.38 25.27 22.52
CA GLN A 494 -6.79 24.91 22.73
C GLN A 494 -7.49 25.74 23.83
N ARG A 495 -8.83 25.80 23.81
CA ARG A 495 -9.73 25.78 24.99
C ARG A 495 -11.20 25.50 24.61
N ALA A 496 -12.03 25.17 25.59
CA ALA A 496 -13.44 24.75 25.49
C ALA A 496 -14.24 25.29 26.71
N PRO A 497 -15.53 24.93 26.92
CA PRO A 497 -16.70 24.97 26.03
C PRO A 497 -17.79 25.92 26.58
N GLY A 498 -18.99 26.01 25.97
CA GLY A 498 -20.12 26.78 26.56
C GLY A 498 -21.51 26.59 25.92
N ASN A 499 -22.43 26.04 26.72
CA ASN A 499 -23.92 26.04 26.64
C ASN A 499 -24.67 26.21 25.30
N GLY A 500 -25.51 25.20 25.02
CA GLY A 500 -26.97 25.42 24.93
C GLY A 500 -27.56 25.85 23.58
N GLY A 501 -26.75 26.00 22.54
CA GLY A 501 -27.22 26.11 21.16
C GLY A 501 -27.46 24.76 20.49
N PHE A 502 -27.79 24.80 19.20
CA PHE A 502 -27.72 23.65 18.29
C PHE A 502 -26.28 23.10 18.29
N ASP A 503 -26.06 21.86 18.73
CA ASP A 503 -24.71 21.30 18.92
C ASP A 503 -24.09 20.82 17.60
N GLU A 504 -23.60 21.78 16.82
CA GLU A 504 -22.91 21.55 15.53
C GLU A 504 -21.70 20.58 15.64
N LEU A 505 -21.16 20.41 16.85
CA LEU A 505 -19.98 19.59 17.14
C LEU A 505 -20.32 18.21 17.72
N GLN A 506 -21.61 17.89 17.89
CA GLN A 506 -22.07 16.61 18.45
C GLN A 506 -21.44 15.42 17.72
N ASP A 507 -20.82 14.52 18.47
CA ASP A 507 -20.32 13.25 17.91
C ASP A 507 -21.49 12.29 17.66
N SER A 508 -21.53 11.72 16.44
CA SER A 508 -22.54 10.76 16.01
C SER A 508 -21.98 9.34 15.89
N GLY A 509 -20.74 9.09 16.34
CA GLY A 509 -20.06 7.80 16.27
C GLY A 509 -19.53 7.42 14.88
N VAL A 510 -19.61 8.33 13.90
CA VAL A 510 -19.08 8.11 12.55
C VAL A 510 -17.62 8.60 12.51
N PRO A 511 -16.63 7.72 12.28
CA PRO A 511 -15.23 8.11 12.32
C PRO A 511 -14.83 8.95 11.10
N PRO A 512 -13.88 9.89 11.24
CA PRO A 512 -13.31 10.61 10.10
C PRO A 512 -12.72 9.65 9.07
N THR A 513 -12.98 9.92 7.80
CA THR A 513 -12.63 9.03 6.68
C THR A 513 -12.05 9.80 5.51
N THR A 514 -11.14 9.17 4.77
CA THR A 514 -10.66 9.62 3.46
C THR A 514 -11.47 9.04 2.30
N LEU A 515 -12.49 8.23 2.56
CA LEU A 515 -13.44 7.75 1.56
C LEU A 515 -14.56 8.76 1.32
N LEU A 516 -15.06 8.85 0.09
CA LEU A 516 -16.29 9.57 -0.21
C LEU A 516 -17.51 8.74 0.24
N PHE A 517 -18.47 9.39 0.89
CA PHE A 517 -19.77 8.80 1.27
C PHE A 517 -20.65 8.57 0.04
N SER A 518 -21.32 7.42 -0.04
CA SER A 518 -22.16 7.06 -1.19
C SER A 518 -23.50 7.80 -1.22
N ALA A 519 -24.10 7.93 -2.41
CA ALA A 519 -25.45 8.51 -2.54
C ALA A 519 -26.48 7.66 -1.77
N PRO A 520 -27.46 8.26 -1.06
CA PRO A 520 -28.01 9.61 -1.26
C PRO A 520 -27.34 10.75 -0.45
N TYR A 521 -26.14 10.53 0.09
CA TYR A 521 -25.40 11.55 0.87
C TYR A 521 -26.10 12.07 2.12
N LYS A 522 -27.13 11.36 2.63
CA LYS A 522 -27.83 11.69 3.88
C LYS A 522 -27.55 10.65 4.95
N GLY A 523 -27.41 11.13 6.19
CA GLY A 523 -27.02 10.34 7.36
C GLY A 523 -25.91 11.02 8.14
N PRO A 524 -25.60 10.58 9.37
CA PRO A 524 -24.66 11.25 10.24
C PRO A 524 -23.27 11.42 9.59
N THR A 525 -22.66 12.56 9.87
CA THR A 525 -21.30 12.92 9.45
C THR A 525 -20.34 12.90 10.65
N PRO A 526 -19.03 12.68 10.43
CA PRO A 526 -18.01 12.84 11.47
C PRO A 526 -18.00 14.24 12.10
N ASN A 527 -17.61 14.35 13.37
CA ASN A 527 -17.42 15.63 14.06
C ASN A 527 -16.09 16.34 13.71
N THR A 528 -15.20 15.65 13.00
CA THR A 528 -13.86 16.10 12.60
C THR A 528 -13.55 15.60 11.19
N HIS A 529 -12.67 16.29 10.46
CA HIS A 529 -12.44 16.05 9.03
C HIS A 529 -10.93 16.03 8.72
N PRO A 530 -10.41 15.04 7.96
CA PRO A 530 -8.97 14.84 7.80
C PRO A 530 -8.26 15.90 6.94
N ARG A 531 -9.02 16.66 6.14
CA ARG A 531 -8.50 17.63 5.16
C ARG A 531 -9.13 19.02 5.25
N ALA A 532 -9.85 19.33 6.33
CA ALA A 532 -10.55 20.62 6.49
C ALA A 532 -10.71 20.95 7.98
N LYS A 533 -10.72 22.24 8.30
CA LYS A 533 -11.03 22.70 9.66
C LYS A 533 -12.55 22.76 9.85
N VAL A 534 -13.09 22.02 10.80
CA VAL A 534 -14.50 22.18 11.21
C VAL A 534 -14.71 23.55 11.85
N ILE A 535 -15.76 24.26 11.45
CA ILE A 535 -16.15 25.57 11.99
C ILE A 535 -17.64 25.64 12.32
N THR A 536 -17.99 26.51 13.26
CA THR A 536 -19.37 26.72 13.73
C THR A 536 -20.06 27.90 13.04
N THR A 537 -21.38 28.04 13.22
CA THR A 537 -22.16 29.19 12.72
C THR A 537 -21.55 30.53 13.16
N LYS A 538 -21.08 30.59 14.41
CA LYS A 538 -20.42 31.79 14.98
C LYS A 538 -19.10 32.11 14.25
N ASP A 539 -18.32 31.10 13.90
CA ASP A 539 -17.08 31.28 13.14
C ASP A 539 -17.39 31.76 11.71
N VAL A 540 -18.38 31.17 11.03
CA VAL A 540 -18.82 31.62 9.69
C VAL A 540 -19.23 33.10 9.71
N VAL A 541 -20.06 33.51 10.68
CA VAL A 541 -20.47 34.92 10.83
C VAL A 541 -19.25 35.83 11.05
N ALA A 542 -18.27 35.42 11.86
CA ALA A 542 -17.05 36.20 12.07
C ALA A 542 -16.18 36.31 10.80
N LEU A 543 -16.03 35.21 10.04
CA LEU A 543 -15.26 35.19 8.79
C LEU A 543 -15.91 36.02 7.68
N LEU A 544 -17.24 36.02 7.58
CA LEU A 544 -17.98 36.77 6.56
C LEU A 544 -18.19 38.26 6.90
N THR A 545 -18.03 38.66 8.16
CA THR A 545 -18.17 40.07 8.59
C THR A 545 -16.84 40.80 8.81
N ASP A 546 -15.70 40.09 8.87
CA ASP A 546 -14.38 40.73 8.92
C ASP A 546 -14.02 41.38 7.56
N GLU A 547 -14.07 42.71 7.51
CA GLU A 547 -13.77 43.47 6.30
C GLU A 547 -12.33 43.30 5.78
N LYS A 548 -11.42 42.77 6.60
CA LYS A 548 -10.03 42.49 6.20
C LYS A 548 -9.85 41.12 5.54
N ASN A 549 -10.83 40.23 5.65
CA ASN A 549 -10.75 38.83 5.21
C ASN A 549 -11.85 38.45 4.20
N LYS A 550 -12.39 39.39 3.41
CA LYS A 550 -13.47 39.15 2.43
C LYS A 550 -13.13 38.21 1.25
N ASN A 551 -12.02 37.47 1.28
CA ASN A 551 -11.57 36.58 0.21
C ASN A 551 -11.85 35.09 0.53
N PHE A 552 -13.09 34.76 0.88
CA PHE A 552 -13.56 33.38 1.02
C PHE A 552 -14.47 33.01 -0.15
N LEU A 553 -14.29 31.81 -0.72
CA LEU A 553 -15.28 31.23 -1.62
C LEU A 553 -16.20 30.31 -0.81
N VAL A 554 -17.46 30.70 -0.64
CA VAL A 554 -18.48 29.91 0.06
C VAL A 554 -19.20 29.01 -0.95
N ILE A 555 -19.27 27.71 -0.66
CA ILE A 555 -19.83 26.68 -1.55
C ILE A 555 -20.90 25.89 -0.80
N ASP A 556 -22.07 25.78 -1.41
CA ASP A 556 -23.24 25.09 -0.84
C ASP A 556 -23.62 23.86 -1.65
N THR A 557 -23.49 22.68 -1.06
CA THR A 557 -23.85 21.40 -1.67
C THR A 557 -25.28 20.94 -1.35
N SER A 558 -26.04 21.70 -0.54
CA SER A 558 -27.29 21.25 0.09
C SER A 558 -28.42 20.86 -0.87
N GLY A 559 -28.42 21.43 -2.09
CA GLY A 559 -29.53 21.32 -3.05
C GLY A 559 -30.81 22.07 -2.63
N LEU A 560 -30.75 22.93 -1.61
CA LEU A 560 -31.90 23.67 -1.11
C LEU A 560 -32.26 24.88 -1.99
N ARG A 561 -33.46 25.43 -1.80
CA ARG A 561 -33.95 26.62 -2.52
C ARG A 561 -33.40 27.93 -1.96
N GLU A 562 -32.79 27.90 -0.78
CA GLU A 562 -32.18 29.05 -0.11
C GLU A 562 -30.81 28.66 0.41
N THR A 563 -29.89 29.63 0.41
CA THR A 563 -28.49 29.46 0.79
C THR A 563 -27.99 30.68 1.59
N ILE A 564 -26.75 30.64 2.06
CA ILE A 564 -26.10 31.79 2.74
C ILE A 564 -25.85 32.92 1.72
N PRO A 565 -26.08 34.20 2.06
CA PRO A 565 -25.78 35.33 1.17
C PRO A 565 -24.32 35.31 0.67
N GLY A 566 -24.15 35.24 -0.65
CA GLY A 566 -22.84 35.17 -1.31
C GLY A 566 -22.31 33.76 -1.58
N ALA A 567 -22.97 32.70 -1.11
CA ALA A 567 -22.61 31.33 -1.43
C ALA A 567 -22.91 30.95 -2.89
N PHE A 568 -22.12 30.02 -3.42
CA PHE A 568 -22.33 29.38 -4.71
C PHE A 568 -22.95 27.99 -4.54
N PRO A 569 -24.21 27.79 -4.93
CA PRO A 569 -24.83 26.47 -4.98
C PRO A 569 -24.13 25.59 -6.02
N LEU A 570 -23.65 24.43 -5.56
CA LEU A 570 -22.92 23.44 -6.34
C LEU A 570 -23.10 22.06 -5.70
N SER A 571 -24.31 21.50 -5.80
CA SER A 571 -24.68 20.17 -5.28
C SER A 571 -23.67 19.08 -5.65
N ASP A 572 -23.23 19.12 -6.90
CA ASP A 572 -22.56 17.99 -7.54
C ASP A 572 -21.11 17.84 -7.07
N ALA A 573 -20.50 18.90 -6.52
CA ALA A 573 -19.17 18.84 -5.90
C ALA A 573 -19.10 17.88 -4.70
N GLY A 574 -20.25 17.52 -4.11
CA GLY A 574 -20.36 16.53 -3.05
C GLY A 574 -20.56 15.08 -3.52
N SER A 575 -20.43 14.78 -4.82
CA SER A 575 -20.78 13.45 -5.35
C SER A 575 -19.77 12.36 -4.96
N ASP A 576 -20.28 11.12 -4.88
CA ASP A 576 -19.46 9.91 -4.76
C ASP A 576 -18.67 9.62 -6.05
N GLY A 577 -17.85 8.57 -6.01
CA GLY A 577 -16.78 8.33 -6.99
C GLY A 577 -15.46 8.05 -6.26
N ALA A 578 -14.40 8.72 -6.67
CA ALA A 578 -13.06 8.65 -6.08
C ALA A 578 -12.46 10.04 -5.87
N ILE A 579 -11.49 10.20 -4.96
CA ILE A 579 -10.68 11.43 -4.90
C ILE A 579 -9.61 11.51 -6.02
N THR A 580 -9.72 10.64 -7.02
CA THR A 580 -8.85 10.50 -8.20
C THR A 580 -9.66 10.35 -9.49
N ASP A 581 -10.96 10.64 -9.48
CA ASP A 581 -11.83 10.56 -10.66
C ASP A 581 -11.82 11.85 -11.50
N GLN A 582 -12.54 11.84 -12.63
CA GLN A 582 -12.66 13.00 -13.52
C GLN A 582 -13.40 14.19 -12.89
N MET A 583 -14.22 13.97 -11.84
CA MET A 583 -14.86 15.06 -11.10
C MET A 583 -13.82 15.84 -10.28
N GLN A 584 -12.75 15.19 -9.83
CA GLN A 584 -11.68 15.83 -9.09
C GLN A 584 -11.05 17.00 -9.87
N GLU A 585 -10.64 16.75 -11.12
CA GLU A 585 -10.07 17.78 -12.02
C GLU A 585 -11.11 18.84 -12.43
N ALA A 586 -12.35 18.41 -12.72
CA ALA A 586 -13.44 19.33 -13.08
C ALA A 586 -13.78 20.31 -11.93
N PHE A 587 -13.72 19.85 -10.68
CA PHE A 587 -13.95 20.70 -9.51
C PHE A 587 -12.77 21.66 -9.28
N ASP A 588 -11.51 21.22 -9.44
CA ASP A 588 -10.33 22.11 -9.33
C ASP A 588 -10.39 23.24 -10.36
N GLY A 589 -10.68 22.89 -11.62
CA GLY A 589 -10.86 23.87 -12.70
C GLY A 589 -12.03 24.83 -12.47
N TRP A 590 -13.11 24.40 -11.81
CA TRP A 590 -14.19 25.28 -11.39
C TRP A 590 -13.76 26.22 -10.25
N LEU A 591 -13.03 25.71 -9.25
CA LEU A 591 -12.51 26.49 -8.13
C LEU A 591 -11.56 27.58 -8.63
N HIS A 592 -10.52 27.21 -9.39
CA HIS A 592 -9.58 28.13 -10.03
C HIS A 592 -10.28 29.22 -10.85
N LYS A 593 -11.28 28.85 -11.66
CA LYS A 593 -12.09 29.79 -12.45
C LYS A 593 -12.95 30.75 -11.60
N LYS A 594 -13.30 30.36 -10.36
CA LYS A 594 -14.09 31.19 -9.43
C LYS A 594 -13.23 32.06 -8.51
N THR A 595 -12.04 31.59 -8.14
CA THR A 595 -11.07 32.33 -7.32
C THR A 595 -10.21 33.28 -8.13
N GLY A 596 -10.09 33.07 -9.45
CA GLY A 596 -9.19 33.80 -10.32
C GLY A 596 -7.72 33.36 -10.20
N THR A 597 -7.46 32.20 -9.63
CA THR A 597 -6.11 31.62 -9.52
C THR A 597 -5.88 30.60 -10.64
N GLU A 598 -4.69 30.59 -11.28
CA GLU A 598 -4.42 29.65 -12.38
C GLU A 598 -4.08 28.23 -11.89
N LYS A 599 -3.27 28.14 -10.83
CA LYS A 599 -2.78 26.89 -10.21
C LYS A 599 -2.54 26.99 -8.71
N GLU A 600 -2.85 28.15 -8.11
CA GLU A 600 -2.60 28.39 -6.69
C GLU A 600 -3.84 28.04 -5.86
N HIS A 601 -3.69 27.02 -5.01
CA HIS A 601 -4.69 26.61 -4.03
C HIS A 601 -4.57 27.45 -2.74
N ASN A 602 -4.63 28.79 -2.87
CA ASN A 602 -4.38 29.72 -1.76
C ASN A 602 -5.60 30.53 -1.29
N VAL A 603 -6.70 30.55 -2.03
CA VAL A 603 -7.95 31.19 -1.60
C VAL A 603 -8.72 30.23 -0.68
N PRO A 604 -9.03 30.63 0.57
CA PRO A 604 -9.73 29.75 1.51
C PRO A 604 -11.19 29.49 1.10
N LEU A 605 -11.64 28.26 1.30
CA LEU A 605 -12.98 27.78 0.96
C LEU A 605 -13.81 27.57 2.23
N ILE A 606 -15.08 27.99 2.21
CA ILE A 606 -16.07 27.60 3.24
C ILE A 606 -17.07 26.68 2.57
N ILE A 607 -17.04 25.40 2.91
CA ILE A 607 -17.91 24.37 2.30
C ILE A 607 -18.98 23.96 3.30
N MET A 608 -20.24 23.94 2.85
CA MET A 608 -21.43 23.71 3.65
C MET A 608 -22.49 22.87 2.89
N GLY A 609 -23.48 22.37 3.62
CA GLY A 609 -24.64 21.66 3.06
C GLY A 609 -25.89 21.93 3.88
N ALA A 610 -26.88 21.03 3.84
CA ALA A 610 -28.13 21.21 4.59
C ALA A 610 -27.89 21.28 6.10
N GLY A 611 -27.04 20.40 6.66
CA GLY A 611 -26.68 20.38 8.08
C GLY A 611 -25.84 19.17 8.46
N MET A 612 -25.85 18.78 9.74
CA MET A 612 -24.98 17.74 10.30
C MET A 612 -25.19 16.34 9.68
N ASN A 613 -26.32 16.13 9.01
CA ASN A 613 -26.65 14.89 8.29
C ASN A 613 -26.38 14.96 6.78
N ASP A 614 -25.63 15.98 6.31
CA ASP A 614 -25.34 16.19 4.90
C ASP A 614 -23.90 15.83 4.51
N ARG A 615 -23.75 14.58 4.07
CA ARG A 615 -22.46 13.99 3.65
C ARG A 615 -21.95 14.54 2.32
N SER A 616 -22.78 15.23 1.53
CA SER A 616 -22.32 15.91 0.30
C SER A 616 -21.32 17.03 0.63
N SER A 617 -21.55 17.75 1.73
CA SER A 617 -20.66 18.82 2.19
C SER A 617 -19.32 18.27 2.70
N TYR A 618 -19.34 17.11 3.36
CA TYR A 618 -18.14 16.36 3.75
C TYR A 618 -17.35 15.91 2.50
N ASN A 619 -18.02 15.31 1.51
CA ASN A 619 -17.40 14.88 0.26
C ASN A 619 -16.73 16.05 -0.48
N ALA A 620 -17.40 17.19 -0.61
CA ALA A 620 -16.83 18.39 -1.26
C ALA A 620 -15.63 18.96 -0.47
N ALA A 621 -15.73 18.99 0.87
CA ALA A 621 -14.62 19.40 1.73
C ALA A 621 -13.40 18.47 1.62
N LEU A 622 -13.64 17.17 1.47
CA LEU A 622 -12.60 16.16 1.27
C LEU A 622 -11.96 16.29 -0.12
N ARG A 623 -12.77 16.41 -1.19
CA ARG A 623 -12.27 16.61 -2.56
C ARG A 623 -11.38 17.86 -2.63
N ALA A 624 -11.84 19.02 -2.17
CA ALA A 624 -11.05 20.25 -2.21
C ALA A 624 -9.79 20.17 -1.33
N GLY A 625 -9.91 19.66 -0.10
CA GLY A 625 -8.79 19.56 0.83
C GLY A 625 -7.75 18.49 0.46
N MET A 626 -8.09 17.52 -0.40
CA MET A 626 -7.12 16.58 -0.98
C MET A 626 -6.26 17.21 -2.07
N MET A 627 -6.75 18.22 -2.80
CA MET A 627 -5.99 18.91 -3.84
C MET A 627 -5.00 19.93 -3.26
N GLY A 628 -5.32 20.49 -2.08
CA GLY A 628 -4.45 21.42 -1.34
C GLY A 628 -5.13 22.70 -0.88
N TRP A 629 -6.41 22.91 -1.23
CA TRP A 629 -7.14 24.13 -0.85
C TRP A 629 -7.25 24.30 0.67
N PRO A 630 -7.23 25.54 1.20
CA PRO A 630 -7.44 25.79 2.63
C PRO A 630 -8.94 25.70 2.94
N VAL A 631 -9.43 24.50 3.26
CA VAL A 631 -10.86 24.24 3.47
C VAL A 631 -11.26 24.43 4.94
N TYR A 632 -12.33 25.21 5.13
CA TYR A 632 -13.16 25.20 6.32
C TYR A 632 -14.48 24.48 6.00
N TRP A 633 -14.88 23.52 6.82
CA TRP A 633 -16.13 22.78 6.67
C TRP A 633 -17.14 23.24 7.74
N TYR A 634 -18.23 23.85 7.30
CA TYR A 634 -19.31 24.31 8.16
C TYR A 634 -20.36 23.20 8.31
N ARG A 635 -20.13 22.31 9.28
CA ARG A 635 -20.96 21.14 9.56
C ARG A 635 -22.39 21.48 9.98
N GLY A 636 -22.61 22.65 10.59
CA GLY A 636 -23.95 23.12 10.99
C GLY A 636 -24.88 23.39 9.81
N GLY A 637 -24.35 23.81 8.66
CA GLY A 637 -25.09 24.01 7.41
C GLY A 637 -26.25 25.01 7.50
N MET A 638 -27.18 24.92 6.55
CA MET A 638 -28.39 25.75 6.53
C MET A 638 -29.28 25.54 7.77
N GLU A 639 -29.34 24.33 8.32
CA GLU A 639 -30.07 24.00 9.55
C GLU A 639 -29.61 24.87 10.73
N ALA A 640 -28.31 24.92 11.01
CA ALA A 640 -27.77 25.76 12.08
C ALA A 640 -27.87 27.27 11.75
N TRP A 641 -27.65 27.66 10.49
CA TRP A 641 -27.72 29.06 10.05
C TRP A 641 -29.12 29.65 10.29
N VAL A 642 -30.17 28.94 9.85
CA VAL A 642 -31.57 29.35 10.02
C VAL A 642 -32.01 29.23 11.48
N ALA A 643 -31.54 28.23 12.23
CA ALA A 643 -31.81 28.12 13.66
C ALA A 643 -31.23 29.29 14.49
N ASN A 644 -30.18 29.95 14.01
CA ASN A 644 -29.63 31.18 14.61
C ASN A 644 -30.32 32.47 14.11
N GLY A 645 -31.37 32.37 13.27
CA GLY A 645 -32.12 33.53 12.76
C GLY A 645 -31.36 34.38 11.75
N LEU A 646 -30.33 33.82 11.10
CA LEU A 646 -29.46 34.54 10.16
C LEU A 646 -30.10 34.65 8.77
N PRO A 647 -29.82 35.74 8.01
CA PRO A 647 -30.47 35.99 6.72
C PRO A 647 -30.06 34.96 5.67
N THR A 648 -31.03 34.50 4.87
CA THR A 648 -30.82 33.61 3.72
C THR A 648 -30.88 34.39 2.40
N THR A 649 -30.64 33.71 1.29
CA THR A 649 -30.87 34.23 -0.06
C THR A 649 -31.37 33.11 -0.96
N ALA A 650 -32.42 33.40 -1.74
CA ALA A 650 -32.97 32.44 -2.69
C ALA A 650 -31.92 32.04 -3.74
N VAL A 651 -31.78 30.73 -3.95
CA VAL A 651 -30.90 30.16 -4.98
C VAL A 651 -31.43 30.56 -6.35
N LYS A 652 -30.67 31.45 -7.02
CA LYS A 652 -30.92 31.77 -8.43
C LYS A 652 -30.65 30.52 -9.25
N SER A 653 -31.67 30.04 -9.97
CA SER A 653 -31.49 29.01 -10.99
C SER A 653 -30.48 29.52 -12.02
N GLN A 654 -29.27 28.95 -12.02
CA GLN A 654 -28.37 29.13 -13.15
C GLN A 654 -29.03 28.43 -14.35
N GLY A 655 -29.12 29.15 -15.47
CA GLY A 655 -29.59 28.57 -16.72
C GLY A 655 -28.66 27.45 -17.18
N GLN A 656 -29.23 26.52 -17.96
CA GLN A 656 -28.54 25.36 -18.54
C GLN A 656 -27.33 25.78 -19.39
#